data_AF-A0A2N1JGV9-F1
#
_entry.id   AF-A0A2N1JGV9-F1
#
_cell.length_a   1.000
_cell.length_b   1.000
_cell.length_c   1.000
_cell.angle_alpha   90.00
_cell.angle_beta   90.00
_cell.angle_gamma   90.00
#
_symmetry.space_group_name_H-M   'P 1'
#
loop_
_entity.id
_entity.type
_entity.pdbx_description
1 polymer ?
#
loop_
_entity_poly.entity_id
_entity_poly.type
_entity_poly.pdbx_seq_one_letter_code
_entity_poly.pdbx_strand_id
1 'polypeptide(L)'
;MRMPECLLHTFTVNCQLSKTLITHGEEHATDDYTNIPASIMRRVHPSPQLPYAQYQPLALLRAEIERLMGAKYTPIRAPSPVVSTAVNFEELGFPKDHPGRQPTDTYYVNRTTCLRTHTSAHEVQTFRDGNMRWLLTADVFRRDEIDSSHYPVFHQMEGASAFDRADYAPGGLVEQEIEAMESRLAEMRIEITDNVDLTEAGNWQPHHARDAPHQAALALRHLKATLNTLVHGLFQPRLAMEGSAIEPLKVRWIPAFFPFTSPSFEVEVWFRGKWLEILGTGIVQQRTFDKAGIPDKLGWAFGLGLERIAMVLFSIPDIRLFWSEDPRFVSQFKVPPTDGRAAPLVTFKPYSKYPSCYKDISFWVPPSFHENDLFETVRDHAGDLVEDVACIDDFVHPKTKRRSKCYRVNYQSMDANLENEQVNALHATRQVLFLHKVTFPVWPNFQEPHEHGLARFQARNVQLTTSDDVRIGMWHHLPNELYKEEAAKHGKGFDALPDDFQLPDQVFERALREYPTYVYLHGNALNRAAPFRVLSYQELSEAQNANVVAIDYRGFGDSESFPTEHGVVNDAYAAVEYVRQHSINQTTGNRQGLALVGQSLGTGIAVQCALRMYRQGEFLDALVLLAPFRALRPMVSEFRMAGLAPIFGWLDYFPYKEKLLDLVHFKFDSEVALLEILDGNVRKGPTTPPTIVLVHAQDDDVIPVQQSDELLRSAENALGTMKKASSFHVWASTLPDIGTAHAILRRSARLPEHLPRC
;
A
#
# COMPACT_ATOMS: atom_id res chain seq x y z
N MET A 1 -12.20 20.91 14.57
CA MET A 1 -12.50 21.54 13.26
C MET A 1 -13.43 20.60 12.50
N ARG A 2 -14.58 21.09 12.02
CA ARG A 2 -15.52 20.26 11.24
C ARG A 2 -14.86 19.90 9.91
N MET A 3 -14.50 18.63 9.71
CA MET A 3 -13.99 18.12 8.44
C MET A 3 -15.19 17.76 7.54
N PRO A 4 -15.33 18.34 6.33
CA PRO A 4 -16.37 17.95 5.40
C PRO A 4 -16.04 16.60 4.74
N GLU A 5 -17.13 15.90 4.45
CA GLU A 5 -17.30 14.68 3.69
C GLU A 5 -16.34 14.53 2.50
N CYS A 6 -15.35 13.63 2.56
CA CYS A 6 -14.92 12.92 1.34
C CYS A 6 -13.96 11.73 1.50
N LEU A 7 -13.57 11.25 2.68
CA LEU A 7 -12.66 10.07 2.83
C LEU A 7 -13.18 8.75 2.19
N LEU A 8 -14.34 8.80 1.51
CA LEU A 8 -15.15 7.70 1.00
C LEU A 8 -14.74 7.11 -0.34
N HIS A 9 -13.99 7.81 -1.20
CA HIS A 9 -13.67 7.28 -2.54
C HIS A 9 -12.41 6.42 -2.62
N THR A 10 -11.65 6.27 -1.53
CA THR A 10 -10.47 5.40 -1.47
C THR A 10 -10.73 3.99 -0.97
N PHE A 11 -11.99 3.60 -0.71
CA PHE A 11 -12.30 2.25 -0.21
C PHE A 11 -12.55 1.20 -1.31
N THR A 12 -12.39 1.60 -2.56
CA THR A 12 -12.17 0.70 -3.69
C THR A 12 -11.05 1.30 -4.51
N VAL A 13 -9.82 1.16 -4.03
CA VAL A 13 -8.67 1.30 -4.92
C VAL A 13 -8.69 0.08 -5.84
N ASN A 14 -9.54 0.13 -6.86
CA ASN A 14 -9.12 -0.28 -8.19
C ASN A 14 -8.01 0.71 -8.57
N CYS A 15 -6.82 0.53 -7.96
CA CYS A 15 -5.61 0.80 -8.71
C CYS A 15 -5.85 0.08 -10.03
N GLN A 16 -5.50 0.66 -11.17
CA GLN A 16 -5.15 -0.21 -12.28
C GLN A 16 -3.98 -1.04 -11.76
N LEU A 17 -4.33 -2.17 -11.13
CA LEU A 17 -3.40 -3.21 -10.75
C LEU A 17 -2.59 -3.38 -12.01
N SER A 18 -1.27 -3.25 -11.88
CA SER A 18 -0.38 -3.75 -12.91
C SER A 18 -1.00 -5.04 -13.42
N LYS A 19 -1.20 -5.18 -14.74
CA LYS A 19 -1.90 -6.36 -15.32
C LYS A 19 -1.36 -7.67 -14.74
N THR A 20 -0.12 -7.62 -14.26
CA THR A 20 0.53 -8.67 -13.54
C THR A 20 1.22 -8.23 -12.25
N LEU A 21 1.22 -9.10 -11.24
CA LEU A 21 2.00 -9.02 -10.02
C LEU A 21 3.17 -10.00 -10.13
N ILE A 22 4.39 -9.56 -9.82
CA ILE A 22 5.57 -10.44 -9.87
C ILE A 22 5.88 -10.95 -8.46
N THR A 23 5.91 -12.26 -8.28
CA THR A 23 6.35 -12.90 -7.03
C THR A 23 7.49 -13.88 -7.33
N HIS A 24 8.66 -13.71 -6.69
CA HIS A 24 9.85 -14.55 -6.90
C HIS A 24 10.29 -14.76 -8.38
N GLY A 25 9.98 -13.82 -9.27
CA GLY A 25 10.28 -13.93 -10.70
C GLY A 25 9.18 -14.59 -11.54
N GLU A 26 8.11 -15.06 -10.91
CA GLU A 26 6.89 -15.52 -11.56
C GLU A 26 5.90 -14.37 -11.73
N GLU A 27 5.30 -14.29 -12.92
CA GLU A 27 4.34 -13.26 -13.28
C GLU A 27 2.91 -13.80 -13.14
N HIS A 28 2.11 -13.18 -12.29
CA HIS A 28 0.73 -13.58 -12.02
C HIS A 28 -0.23 -12.51 -12.54
N ALA A 29 -1.25 -12.88 -13.30
CA ALA A 29 -2.31 -11.94 -13.67
C ALA A 29 -3.03 -11.42 -12.41
N THR A 30 -3.32 -10.12 -12.38
CA THR A 30 -4.12 -9.49 -11.33
C THR A 30 -5.61 -9.52 -11.68
N ASP A 31 -6.47 -9.52 -10.66
CA ASP A 31 -7.92 -9.50 -10.81
C ASP A 31 -8.59 -8.75 -9.64
N ASP A 32 -9.91 -8.86 -9.52
CA ASP A 32 -10.70 -8.17 -8.50
C ASP A 32 -10.48 -8.69 -7.07
N TYR A 33 -9.73 -9.78 -6.89
CA TYR A 33 -9.30 -10.25 -5.56
C TYR A 33 -7.92 -9.69 -5.18
N THR A 34 -7.12 -9.18 -6.12
CA THR A 34 -5.75 -8.75 -5.82
C THR A 34 -5.72 -7.61 -4.81
N ASN A 35 -5.11 -7.86 -3.65
CA ASN A 35 -5.12 -6.92 -2.53
C ASN A 35 -3.78 -6.86 -1.76
N ILE A 36 -2.68 -7.35 -2.33
CA ILE A 36 -1.37 -7.35 -1.66
C ILE A 36 -0.70 -5.98 -1.82
N PRO A 37 -0.49 -5.21 -0.73
CA PRO A 37 0.19 -3.93 -0.82
C PRO A 37 1.71 -4.10 -0.95
N ALA A 38 2.40 -3.03 -1.37
CA ALA A 38 3.84 -3.04 -1.55
C ALA A 38 4.61 -3.33 -0.25
N SER A 39 4.10 -2.84 0.89
CA SER A 39 4.65 -3.12 2.22
C SER A 39 4.68 -4.62 2.56
N ILE A 40 3.65 -5.37 2.18
CA ILE A 40 3.59 -6.83 2.37
C ILE A 40 4.47 -7.55 1.35
N MET A 41 4.46 -7.12 0.08
CA MET A 41 5.32 -7.69 -0.96
C MET A 41 6.81 -7.65 -0.61
N ARG A 42 7.28 -6.62 0.14
CA ARG A 42 8.67 -6.54 0.62
C ARG A 42 9.03 -7.63 1.65
N ARG A 43 8.04 -8.25 2.29
CA ARG A 43 8.19 -9.30 3.31
C ARG A 43 7.93 -10.70 2.73
N VAL A 44 7.54 -10.80 1.47
CA VAL A 44 7.35 -12.08 0.76
C VAL A 44 8.72 -12.60 0.31
N HIS A 45 9.21 -13.64 0.97
CA HIS A 45 10.49 -14.28 0.68
C HIS A 45 10.30 -15.71 0.14
N PRO A 46 11.26 -16.27 -0.64
CA PRO A 46 11.12 -17.63 -1.17
C PRO A 46 11.02 -18.73 -0.10
N SER A 47 11.41 -18.41 1.13
CA SER A 47 11.31 -19.27 2.31
C SER A 47 11.33 -18.40 3.59
N PRO A 48 10.81 -18.88 4.72
CA PRO A 48 10.76 -18.14 5.98
C PRO A 48 12.15 -17.69 6.43
N GLN A 49 12.30 -16.43 6.82
CA GLN A 49 13.60 -15.85 7.22
C GLN A 49 13.81 -15.84 8.74
N LEU A 50 12.91 -15.21 9.52
CA LEU A 50 13.16 -14.95 10.94
C LEU A 50 13.38 -16.20 11.81
N PRO A 51 12.64 -17.32 11.63
CA PRO A 51 12.88 -18.55 12.40
C PRO A 51 14.19 -19.27 12.05
N TYR A 52 14.92 -18.81 11.03
CA TYR A 52 16.17 -19.38 10.56
C TYR A 52 17.35 -18.41 10.59
N ALA A 53 17.09 -17.14 10.92
CA ALA A 53 18.13 -16.12 11.01
C ALA A 53 18.90 -16.22 12.34
N GLN A 54 20.17 -15.83 12.30
CA GLN A 54 21.01 -15.80 13.50
C GLN A 54 20.51 -14.75 14.48
N TYR A 55 20.66 -15.04 15.77
CA TYR A 55 20.34 -14.10 16.87
C TYR A 55 18.88 -13.63 16.87
N GLN A 56 17.98 -14.46 16.34
CA GLN A 56 16.54 -14.21 16.36
C GLN A 56 15.86 -15.08 17.43
N PRO A 57 14.93 -14.52 18.24
CA PRO A 57 14.21 -15.29 19.25
C PRO A 57 13.39 -16.43 18.64
N LEU A 58 12.80 -16.21 17.46
CA LEU A 58 12.03 -17.25 16.75
C LEU A 58 12.91 -18.44 16.35
N ALA A 59 14.18 -18.22 16.04
CA ALA A 59 15.12 -19.29 15.74
C ALA A 59 15.45 -20.13 16.98
N LEU A 60 15.56 -19.49 18.15
CA LEU A 60 15.76 -20.20 19.43
C LEU A 60 14.55 -21.05 19.79
N LEU A 61 13.34 -20.48 19.65
CA LEU A 61 12.10 -21.21 19.92
C LEU A 61 11.91 -22.38 18.95
N ARG A 62 12.12 -22.17 17.64
CA ARG A 62 12.04 -23.24 16.63
C ARG A 62 12.95 -24.41 17.00
N ALA A 63 14.22 -24.12 17.28
CA ALA A 63 15.21 -25.15 17.63
C ALA A 63 14.84 -25.89 18.92
N GLU A 64 14.27 -25.20 19.91
CA GLU A 64 13.83 -25.83 21.16
C GLU A 64 12.61 -26.74 20.96
N ILE A 65 11.65 -26.35 20.13
CA ILE A 65 10.52 -27.21 19.78
C ILE A 65 11.00 -28.47 19.04
N GLU A 66 11.87 -28.31 18.03
CA GLU A 66 12.49 -29.43 17.30
C GLU A 66 13.22 -30.39 18.27
N ARG A 67 13.94 -29.85 19.25
CA ARG A 67 14.64 -30.63 20.28
C ARG A 67 13.67 -31.39 21.20
N LEU A 68 12.59 -30.74 21.65
CA LEU A 68 11.59 -31.32 22.56
C LEU A 68 10.75 -32.41 21.88
N MET A 69 10.39 -32.21 20.62
CA MET A 69 9.69 -33.20 19.80
C MET A 69 10.58 -34.40 19.47
N GLY A 70 11.89 -34.16 19.35
CA GLY A 70 12.93 -35.16 19.22
C GLY A 70 13.16 -35.65 17.79
N ALA A 71 14.21 -36.46 17.61
CA ALA A 71 14.70 -36.89 16.30
C ALA A 71 13.72 -37.73 15.45
N LYS A 72 12.57 -38.13 16.01
CA LYS A 72 11.51 -38.85 15.30
C LYS A 72 10.63 -37.94 14.43
N TYR A 73 10.76 -36.62 14.55
CA TYR A 73 10.08 -35.66 13.69
C TYR A 73 11.08 -35.01 12.73
N THR A 74 10.78 -35.07 11.44
CA THR A 74 11.60 -34.43 10.41
C THR A 74 11.32 -32.91 10.38
N PRO A 75 12.31 -32.04 10.62
CA PRO A 75 12.14 -30.60 10.47
C PRO A 75 12.10 -30.21 8.98
N ILE A 76 11.10 -29.43 8.60
CA ILE A 76 10.83 -29.00 7.24
C ILE A 76 10.77 -27.47 7.24
N ARG A 77 11.54 -26.86 6.33
CA ARG A 77 11.42 -25.44 6.01
C ARG A 77 10.41 -25.29 4.89
N ALA A 78 9.36 -24.50 5.12
CA ALA A 78 8.32 -24.30 4.11
C ALA A 78 8.88 -23.71 2.81
N PRO A 79 8.30 -24.07 1.65
CA PRO A 79 8.60 -23.43 0.37
C PRO A 79 8.00 -22.00 0.33
N SER A 80 7.89 -21.40 -0.86
CA SER A 80 7.32 -20.06 -1.03
C SER A 80 5.95 -19.91 -0.32
N PRO A 81 5.66 -18.75 0.29
CA PRO A 81 4.35 -18.46 0.87
C PRO A 81 3.25 -18.26 -0.18
N VAL A 82 3.61 -18.13 -1.46
CA VAL A 82 2.67 -18.01 -2.57
C VAL A 82 2.13 -19.41 -2.89
N VAL A 83 0.85 -19.63 -2.61
CA VAL A 83 0.17 -20.91 -2.79
C VAL A 83 -1.12 -20.74 -3.59
N SER A 84 -1.59 -21.82 -4.20
CA SER A 84 -2.93 -21.78 -4.78
C SER A 84 -4.00 -21.70 -3.68
N THR A 85 -5.13 -21.07 -3.99
CA THR A 85 -6.28 -21.04 -3.07
C THR A 85 -6.76 -22.46 -2.75
N ALA A 86 -6.70 -23.36 -3.74
CA ALA A 86 -6.98 -24.78 -3.59
C ALA A 86 -6.14 -25.43 -2.48
N VAL A 87 -4.84 -25.15 -2.45
CA VAL A 87 -3.92 -25.68 -1.44
C VAL A 87 -4.19 -25.06 -0.06
N ASN A 88 -4.42 -23.75 0.00
CA ASN A 88 -4.66 -23.07 1.29
C ASN A 88 -6.03 -23.42 1.89
N PHE A 89 -7.05 -23.75 1.09
CA PHE A 89 -8.42 -23.87 1.59
C PHE A 89 -9.14 -25.16 1.16
N GLU A 90 -9.24 -25.48 -0.13
CA GLU A 90 -10.04 -26.61 -0.66
C GLU A 90 -9.46 -27.97 -0.25
N GLU A 91 -8.13 -28.09 -0.23
CA GLU A 91 -7.44 -29.31 0.18
C GLU A 91 -7.77 -29.66 1.63
N LEU A 92 -7.76 -28.64 2.49
CA LEU A 92 -8.15 -28.68 3.90
C LEU A 92 -9.68 -28.65 4.11
N GLY A 93 -10.43 -28.51 3.02
CA GLY A 93 -11.88 -28.51 2.89
C GLY A 93 -12.61 -27.45 3.70
N PHE A 94 -12.07 -26.24 3.68
CA PHE A 94 -12.80 -25.02 4.02
C PHE A 94 -14.02 -24.85 3.10
N PRO A 95 -15.21 -24.55 3.64
CA PRO A 95 -16.38 -24.17 2.84
C PRO A 95 -16.09 -22.97 1.93
N LYS A 96 -16.76 -22.87 0.77
CA LYS A 96 -16.54 -21.77 -0.19
C LYS A 96 -16.89 -20.39 0.38
N ASP A 97 -17.83 -20.34 1.30
CA ASP A 97 -18.34 -19.17 2.01
C ASP A 97 -17.64 -18.93 3.35
N HIS A 98 -16.60 -19.70 3.68
CA HIS A 98 -15.88 -19.55 4.94
C HIS A 98 -15.29 -18.13 5.10
N PRO A 99 -15.48 -17.45 6.25
CA PRO A 99 -15.00 -16.08 6.47
C PRO A 99 -13.51 -15.89 6.18
N GLY A 100 -12.67 -16.85 6.57
CA GLY A 100 -11.23 -16.82 6.27
C GLY A 100 -10.86 -16.82 4.78
N ARG A 101 -11.80 -17.10 3.85
CA ARG A 101 -11.58 -16.95 2.40
C ARG A 101 -11.87 -15.53 1.91
N GLN A 102 -12.42 -14.65 2.73
CA GLN A 102 -12.78 -13.31 2.27
C GLN A 102 -11.53 -12.47 2.00
N PRO A 103 -11.53 -11.60 0.97
CA PRO A 103 -10.44 -10.66 0.71
C PRO A 103 -10.18 -9.69 1.88
N THR A 104 -11.10 -9.56 2.81
CA THR A 104 -10.95 -8.77 4.05
C THR A 104 -9.92 -9.36 5.00
N ASP A 105 -9.68 -10.66 4.95
CA ASP A 105 -8.86 -11.42 5.92
C ASP A 105 -7.62 -12.08 5.29
N THR A 106 -7.64 -12.29 3.97
CA THR A 106 -6.57 -12.97 3.22
C THR A 106 -5.93 -12.05 2.18
N TYR A 107 -4.62 -12.17 2.02
CA TYR A 107 -3.87 -11.55 0.92
C TYR A 107 -3.90 -12.43 -0.33
N TYR A 108 -4.59 -11.95 -1.36
CA TYR A 108 -4.71 -12.59 -2.65
C TYR A 108 -3.80 -11.94 -3.68
N VAL A 109 -3.02 -12.76 -4.37
CA VAL A 109 -2.36 -12.37 -5.63
C VAL A 109 -3.42 -12.24 -6.72
N ASN A 110 -4.36 -13.19 -6.77
CA ASN A 110 -5.57 -13.21 -7.60
C ASN A 110 -6.55 -14.26 -7.05
N ARG A 111 -7.68 -14.51 -7.70
CA ARG A 111 -8.71 -15.49 -7.28
C ARG A 111 -8.20 -16.93 -7.09
N THR A 112 -7.09 -17.28 -7.73
CA THR A 112 -6.53 -18.64 -7.70
C THR A 112 -5.25 -18.77 -6.88
N THR A 113 -4.68 -17.65 -6.43
CA THR A 113 -3.38 -17.60 -5.76
C THR A 113 -3.41 -16.61 -4.60
N CYS A 114 -2.97 -17.04 -3.42
CA CYS A 114 -2.90 -16.23 -2.22
C CYS A 114 -1.56 -16.42 -1.49
N LEU A 115 -1.27 -15.54 -0.54
CA LEU A 115 -0.27 -15.83 0.48
C LEU A 115 -0.90 -16.77 1.50
N ARG A 116 -0.19 -17.83 1.90
CA ARG A 116 -0.71 -18.83 2.84
C ARG A 116 -1.10 -18.18 4.17
N THR A 117 -2.27 -18.54 4.69
CA THR A 117 -2.81 -17.97 5.95
C THR A 117 -2.47 -18.82 7.17
N HIS A 118 -1.99 -20.05 6.95
CA HIS A 118 -1.57 -20.99 7.97
C HIS A 118 -0.63 -22.06 7.40
N THR A 119 0.19 -22.68 8.25
CA THR A 119 1.12 -23.75 7.86
C THR A 119 0.42 -25.03 7.38
N SER A 120 -0.82 -25.29 7.80
CA SER A 120 -1.62 -26.43 7.36
C SER A 120 -1.83 -26.49 5.84
N ALA A 121 -1.63 -25.39 5.12
CA ALA A 121 -1.64 -25.36 3.65
C ALA A 121 -0.62 -26.34 3.04
N HIS A 122 0.39 -26.78 3.80
CA HIS A 122 1.39 -27.73 3.34
C HIS A 122 1.14 -29.16 3.82
N GLU A 123 0.07 -29.45 4.56
CA GLU A 123 -0.17 -30.74 5.21
C GLU A 123 -0.29 -31.89 4.20
N VAL A 124 -1.19 -31.75 3.22
CA VAL A 124 -1.43 -32.76 2.17
C VAL A 124 -0.16 -33.05 1.38
N GLN A 125 0.56 -32.01 0.95
CA GLN A 125 1.79 -32.15 0.19
C GLN A 125 2.89 -32.83 1.02
N THR A 126 3.04 -32.43 2.29
CA THR A 126 4.06 -33.00 3.18
C THR A 126 3.86 -34.50 3.41
N PHE A 127 2.60 -34.92 3.61
CA PHE A 127 2.24 -36.34 3.70
C PHE A 127 2.46 -37.09 2.39
N ARG A 128 2.08 -36.48 1.26
CA ARG A 128 2.29 -37.05 -0.08
C ARG A 128 3.78 -37.28 -0.38
N ASP A 129 4.65 -36.41 0.13
CA ASP A 129 6.10 -36.53 0.02
C ASP A 129 6.70 -37.62 0.95
N GLY A 130 5.86 -38.36 1.67
CA GLY A 130 6.26 -39.50 2.51
C GLY A 130 6.65 -39.13 3.93
N ASN A 131 6.47 -37.87 4.35
CA ASN A 131 6.78 -37.45 5.72
C ASN A 131 5.62 -37.83 6.65
N MET A 132 5.79 -38.87 7.46
CA MET A 132 4.75 -39.34 8.38
C MET A 132 4.79 -38.66 9.75
N ARG A 133 5.96 -38.17 10.17
CA ARG A 133 6.15 -37.42 11.42
C ARG A 133 7.05 -36.23 11.14
N TRP A 134 6.52 -35.03 11.25
CA TRP A 134 7.22 -33.84 10.76
C TRP A 134 6.87 -32.59 11.56
N LEU A 135 7.75 -31.60 11.47
CA LEU A 135 7.56 -30.24 11.94
C LEU A 135 7.83 -29.28 10.80
N LEU A 136 6.88 -28.45 10.42
CA LEU A 136 7.03 -27.49 9.32
C LEU A 136 6.96 -26.07 9.87
N THR A 137 8.01 -25.27 9.65
CA THR A 137 8.03 -23.85 10.04
C THR A 137 7.83 -22.96 8.82
N ALA A 138 6.94 -21.97 8.94
CA ALA A 138 6.64 -21.02 7.86
C ALA A 138 6.23 -19.64 8.36
N ASP A 139 6.52 -18.61 7.57
CA ASP A 139 5.86 -17.30 7.59
C ASP A 139 4.45 -17.41 7.00
N VAL A 140 3.44 -16.85 7.66
CA VAL A 140 2.03 -16.86 7.28
C VAL A 140 1.50 -15.43 7.28
N PHE A 141 0.50 -15.18 6.44
CA PHE A 141 0.04 -13.83 6.13
C PHE A 141 -1.45 -13.70 6.40
N ARG A 142 -1.84 -12.68 7.16
CA ARG A 142 -3.25 -12.36 7.46
C ARG A 142 -3.48 -10.87 7.47
N ARG A 143 -4.64 -10.44 6.99
CA ARG A 143 -5.12 -9.08 7.18
C ARG A 143 -5.82 -9.02 8.52
N ASP A 144 -5.27 -8.28 9.47
CA ASP A 144 -5.73 -8.28 10.86
C ASP A 144 -5.56 -6.91 11.52
N GLU A 145 -6.02 -6.79 12.77
CA GLU A 145 -5.92 -5.60 13.62
C GLU A 145 -4.48 -5.10 13.83
N ILE A 146 -4.32 -3.82 14.14
CA ILE A 146 -3.02 -3.24 14.53
C ILE A 146 -3.00 -3.09 16.04
N ASP A 147 -2.23 -3.94 16.69
CA ASP A 147 -1.88 -3.84 18.10
C ASP A 147 -0.53 -4.54 18.39
N SER A 148 -0.10 -4.54 19.65
CA SER A 148 1.16 -5.14 20.09
C SER A 148 1.27 -6.67 19.91
N SER A 149 0.18 -7.36 19.57
CA SER A 149 0.07 -8.82 19.42
C SER A 149 -0.29 -9.30 18.01
N HIS A 150 -0.77 -8.40 17.14
CA HIS A 150 -1.15 -8.70 15.76
C HIS A 150 -0.21 -8.03 14.76
N TYR A 151 0.29 -8.83 13.82
CA TYR A 151 1.16 -8.38 12.74
C TYR A 151 0.78 -9.09 11.44
N PRO A 152 0.82 -8.42 10.28
CA PRO A 152 0.29 -8.99 9.04
C PRO A 152 1.11 -10.17 8.51
N VAL A 153 2.34 -10.33 9.01
CA VAL A 153 3.22 -11.46 8.74
C VAL A 153 3.70 -12.01 10.08
N PHE A 154 3.40 -13.25 10.38
CA PHE A 154 3.88 -13.93 11.59
C PHE A 154 4.26 -15.36 11.25
N HIS A 155 4.77 -16.13 12.19
CA HIS A 155 5.31 -17.45 11.92
C HIS A 155 4.56 -18.53 12.69
N GLN A 156 4.29 -19.62 12.00
CA GLN A 156 3.73 -20.82 12.59
C GLN A 156 4.71 -21.98 12.49
N MET A 157 4.59 -22.91 13.43
CA MET A 157 5.10 -24.26 13.27
C MET A 157 3.93 -25.23 13.30
N GLU A 158 3.80 -26.02 12.25
CA GLU A 158 2.91 -27.18 12.20
C GLU A 158 3.66 -28.41 12.68
N GLY A 159 2.99 -29.30 13.38
CA GLY A 159 3.49 -30.65 13.63
C GLY A 159 2.41 -31.68 13.40
N ALA A 160 2.75 -32.80 12.76
CA ALA A 160 1.81 -33.87 12.53
C ALA A 160 2.45 -35.26 12.71
N SER A 161 1.62 -36.24 13.03
CA SER A 161 1.97 -37.66 13.00
C SER A 161 0.87 -38.47 12.32
N ALA A 162 1.27 -39.33 11.39
CA ALA A 162 0.44 -40.33 10.75
C ALA A 162 1.03 -41.72 11.00
N PHE A 163 0.17 -42.68 11.35
CA PHE A 163 0.55 -44.04 11.74
C PHE A 163 -0.21 -45.06 10.90
N ASP A 164 0.38 -46.25 10.74
CA ASP A 164 -0.34 -47.38 10.18
C ASP A 164 -1.42 -47.87 11.16
N ARG A 165 -2.51 -48.43 10.64
CA ARG A 165 -3.56 -49.02 11.48
C ARG A 165 -3.03 -50.11 12.41
N ALA A 166 -1.97 -50.81 11.99
CA ALA A 166 -1.30 -51.84 12.79
C ALA A 166 -0.57 -51.25 14.01
N ASP A 167 -0.12 -49.99 13.96
CA ASP A 167 0.59 -49.35 15.08
C ASP A 167 -0.34 -49.07 16.28
N TYR A 168 -1.65 -49.08 16.04
CA TYR A 168 -2.71 -48.95 17.04
C TYR A 168 -3.21 -50.29 17.59
N ALA A 169 -2.58 -51.41 17.23
CA ALA A 169 -2.89 -52.69 17.86
C ALA A 169 -2.59 -52.62 19.38
N PRO A 170 -3.27 -53.43 20.22
CA PRO A 170 -2.96 -53.49 21.65
C PRO A 170 -1.48 -53.80 21.90
N GLY A 171 -0.82 -52.98 22.72
CA GLY A 171 0.62 -53.04 22.96
C GLY A 171 1.48 -52.61 21.76
N GLY A 172 0.87 -52.01 20.73
CA GLY A 172 1.54 -51.48 19.56
C GLY A 172 2.32 -50.20 19.84
N LEU A 173 2.98 -49.67 18.80
CA LEU A 173 3.85 -48.50 18.92
C LEU A 173 3.16 -47.29 19.55
N VAL A 174 1.92 -47.00 19.15
CA VAL A 174 1.19 -45.81 19.63
C VAL A 174 0.91 -45.91 21.13
N GLU A 175 0.47 -47.07 21.61
CA GLU A 175 0.18 -47.29 23.04
C GLU A 175 1.47 -47.23 23.88
N GLN A 176 2.56 -47.81 23.40
CA GLN A 176 3.87 -47.71 24.06
C GLN A 176 4.36 -46.26 24.17
N GLU A 177 4.21 -45.46 23.11
CA GLU A 177 4.58 -44.04 23.13
C GLU A 177 3.69 -43.24 24.11
N ILE A 178 2.39 -43.54 24.16
CA ILE A 178 1.45 -42.93 25.12
C ILE A 178 1.90 -43.20 26.55
N GLU A 179 2.09 -44.48 26.91
CA GLU A 179 2.46 -44.90 28.27
C GLU A 179 3.77 -44.24 28.73
N ALA A 180 4.76 -44.15 27.83
CA ALA A 180 6.04 -43.49 28.11
C ALA A 180 5.89 -41.96 28.29
N MET A 181 4.97 -41.31 27.58
CA MET A 181 4.70 -39.88 27.75
C MET A 181 3.90 -39.61 29.04
N GLU A 182 2.84 -40.38 29.29
CA GLU A 182 1.99 -40.22 30.47
C GLU A 182 2.74 -40.55 31.77
N SER A 183 3.62 -41.55 31.76
CA SER A 183 4.48 -41.84 32.92
C SER A 183 5.38 -40.65 33.25
N ARG A 184 5.96 -40.00 32.23
CA ARG A 184 6.75 -38.77 32.42
C ARG A 184 5.88 -37.61 32.92
N LEU A 185 4.69 -37.42 32.35
CA LEU A 185 3.77 -36.36 32.77
C LEU A 185 3.31 -36.54 34.23
N ALA A 186 3.13 -37.77 34.69
CA ALA A 186 2.77 -38.06 36.09
C ALA A 186 3.85 -37.63 37.10
N GLU A 187 5.11 -37.57 36.67
CA GLU A 187 6.24 -37.08 37.47
C GLU A 187 6.45 -35.56 37.32
N MET A 188 5.83 -34.94 36.31
CA MET A 188 5.94 -33.51 36.02
C MET A 188 5.00 -32.68 36.88
N ARG A 189 5.41 -31.44 37.20
CA ARG A 189 4.57 -30.48 37.92
C ARG A 189 3.62 -29.76 36.98
N ILE A 190 2.63 -30.49 36.47
CA ILE A 190 1.63 -29.99 35.53
C ILE A 190 0.21 -30.34 36.01
N GLU A 191 -0.71 -29.38 35.90
CA GLU A 191 -2.14 -29.56 36.14
C GLU A 191 -2.85 -29.46 34.79
N ILE A 192 -3.48 -30.54 34.34
CA ILE A 192 -4.13 -30.63 33.03
C ILE A 192 -5.63 -30.67 33.24
N THR A 193 -6.34 -29.66 32.70
CA THR A 193 -7.81 -29.63 32.65
C THR A 193 -8.28 -30.01 31.25
N ASP A 194 -8.95 -31.16 31.13
CA ASP A 194 -9.42 -31.71 29.86
C ASP A 194 -10.83 -32.30 30.03
N ASN A 195 -11.80 -31.41 30.24
CA ASN A 195 -13.21 -31.74 30.42
C ASN A 195 -14.04 -31.39 29.17
N VAL A 196 -13.47 -31.61 27.98
CA VAL A 196 -14.09 -31.19 26.72
C VAL A 196 -15.16 -32.20 26.28
N ASP A 197 -16.38 -31.71 26.02
CA ASP A 197 -17.40 -32.49 25.35
C ASP A 197 -17.03 -32.64 23.86
N LEU A 198 -16.92 -33.90 23.40
CA LEU A 198 -16.58 -34.17 22.01
C LEU A 198 -17.63 -33.63 21.02
N THR A 199 -18.87 -33.44 21.44
CA THR A 199 -19.91 -32.84 20.59
C THR A 199 -19.62 -31.37 20.28
N GLU A 200 -19.03 -30.65 21.24
CA GLU A 200 -18.57 -29.27 21.05
C GLU A 200 -17.26 -29.21 20.24
N ALA A 201 -16.44 -30.27 20.30
CA ALA A 201 -15.21 -30.41 19.53
C ALA A 201 -15.40 -30.98 18.10
N GLY A 202 -16.64 -31.02 17.59
CA GLY A 202 -16.94 -31.47 16.22
C GLY A 202 -17.17 -32.98 16.04
N ASN A 203 -17.27 -33.74 17.14
CA ASN A 203 -17.45 -35.20 17.20
C ASN A 203 -16.33 -36.01 16.54
N TRP A 204 -16.44 -37.33 16.64
CA TRP A 204 -15.66 -38.25 15.81
C TRP A 204 -16.12 -38.21 14.36
N GLN A 205 -15.16 -38.33 13.44
CA GLN A 205 -15.48 -38.58 12.02
C GLN A 205 -16.29 -39.88 11.88
N PRO A 206 -17.31 -39.94 11.00
CA PRO A 206 -18.25 -41.06 10.94
C PRO A 206 -17.61 -42.45 10.78
N HIS A 207 -16.57 -42.57 9.94
CA HIS A 207 -15.85 -43.84 9.76
C HIS A 207 -14.95 -44.18 10.94
N HIS A 208 -14.36 -43.19 11.64
CA HIS A 208 -13.63 -43.45 12.88
C HIS A 208 -14.54 -44.01 13.96
N ALA A 209 -15.74 -43.44 14.13
CA ALA A 209 -16.71 -43.91 15.10
C ALA A 209 -17.24 -45.31 14.79
N ARG A 210 -17.48 -45.62 13.51
CA ARG A 210 -18.06 -46.89 13.06
C ARG A 210 -17.03 -48.01 12.96
N ASP A 211 -15.88 -47.74 12.35
CA ASP A 211 -14.96 -48.78 11.86
C ASP A 211 -13.73 -48.97 12.75
N ALA A 212 -13.28 -47.92 13.46
CA ALA A 212 -12.06 -47.98 14.27
C ALA A 212 -12.08 -47.07 15.53
N PRO A 213 -13.11 -47.16 16.39
CA PRO A 213 -13.29 -46.23 17.50
C PRO A 213 -12.15 -46.28 18.53
N HIS A 214 -11.61 -47.49 18.79
CA HIS A 214 -10.49 -47.66 19.71
C HIS A 214 -9.19 -46.99 19.19
N GLN A 215 -8.89 -47.15 17.89
CA GLN A 215 -7.70 -46.55 17.27
C GLN A 215 -7.80 -45.02 17.27
N ALA A 216 -8.99 -44.48 16.96
CA ALA A 216 -9.24 -43.04 17.01
C ALA A 216 -9.05 -42.47 18.42
N ALA A 217 -9.52 -43.18 19.46
CA ALA A 217 -9.29 -42.81 20.85
C ALA A 217 -7.80 -42.84 21.23
N LEU A 218 -7.05 -43.86 20.80
CA LEU A 218 -5.60 -43.93 21.00
C LEU A 218 -4.87 -42.79 20.27
N ALA A 219 -5.27 -42.44 19.04
CA ALA A 219 -4.69 -41.31 18.31
C ALA A 219 -4.87 -39.99 19.08
N LEU A 220 -6.05 -39.78 19.67
CA LEU A 220 -6.33 -38.59 20.49
C LEU A 220 -5.54 -38.58 21.79
N ARG A 221 -5.43 -39.73 22.47
CA ARG A 221 -4.62 -39.86 23.68
C ARG A 221 -3.13 -39.62 23.40
N HIS A 222 -2.62 -40.12 22.27
CA HIS A 222 -1.26 -39.84 21.80
C HIS A 222 -1.04 -38.35 21.53
N LEU A 223 -1.97 -37.70 20.83
CA LEU A 223 -1.92 -36.25 20.57
C LEU A 223 -1.82 -35.47 21.88
N LYS A 224 -2.74 -35.73 22.82
CA LYS A 224 -2.80 -35.04 24.11
C LYS A 224 -1.53 -35.25 24.92
N ALA A 225 -1.04 -36.49 25.03
CA ALA A 225 0.20 -36.79 25.74
C ALA A 225 1.42 -36.09 25.10
N THR A 226 1.48 -36.03 23.77
CA THR A 226 2.55 -35.34 23.03
C THR A 226 2.54 -33.84 23.33
N LEU A 227 1.38 -33.19 23.18
CA LEU A 227 1.26 -31.74 23.35
C LEU A 227 1.43 -31.30 24.81
N ASN A 228 0.91 -32.05 25.78
CA ASN A 228 1.15 -31.76 27.20
C ASN A 228 2.66 -31.86 27.54
N THR A 229 3.37 -32.84 26.96
CA THR A 229 4.83 -32.98 27.13
C THR A 229 5.58 -31.80 26.51
N LEU A 230 5.19 -31.38 25.30
CA LEU A 230 5.79 -30.23 24.60
C LEU A 230 5.57 -28.93 25.38
N VAL A 231 4.32 -28.64 25.77
CA VAL A 231 3.93 -27.45 26.54
C VAL A 231 4.67 -27.39 27.87
N HIS A 232 4.74 -28.51 28.60
CA HIS A 232 5.54 -28.56 29.83
C HIS A 232 7.02 -28.22 29.55
N GLY A 233 7.62 -28.82 28.53
CA GLY A 233 9.02 -28.56 28.16
C GLY A 233 9.31 -27.10 27.83
N LEU A 234 8.38 -26.41 27.16
CA LEU A 234 8.53 -25.01 26.76
C LEU A 234 8.32 -24.03 27.93
N PHE A 235 7.26 -24.21 28.72
CA PHE A 235 6.83 -23.19 29.69
C PHE A 235 7.38 -23.40 31.10
N GLN A 236 7.70 -24.64 31.50
CA GLN A 236 8.19 -24.93 32.85
C GLN A 236 9.50 -24.19 33.20
N PRO A 237 10.50 -24.09 32.29
CA PRO A 237 11.71 -23.31 32.58
C PRO A 237 11.41 -21.84 32.90
N ARG A 238 10.46 -21.23 32.17
CA ARG A 238 10.07 -19.84 32.41
C ARG A 238 9.37 -19.66 33.75
N LEU A 239 8.43 -20.56 34.06
CA LEU A 239 7.70 -20.55 35.33
C LEU A 239 8.65 -20.68 36.53
N ALA A 240 9.66 -21.55 36.42
CA ALA A 240 10.70 -21.72 37.43
C ALA A 240 11.56 -20.46 37.63
N MET A 241 11.90 -19.75 36.55
CA MET A 241 12.66 -18.49 36.61
C MET A 241 11.90 -17.33 37.27
N GLU A 242 10.57 -17.25 37.09
CA GLU A 242 9.75 -16.18 37.66
C GLU A 242 9.38 -16.38 39.14
N GLY A 243 9.98 -17.37 39.82
CA GLY A 243 9.74 -17.62 41.25
C GLY A 243 8.37 -18.23 41.58
N SER A 244 7.54 -18.53 40.57
CA SER A 244 6.29 -19.29 40.72
C SER A 244 6.51 -20.81 40.85
N ALA A 245 7.73 -21.25 41.19
CA ALA A 245 8.13 -22.66 41.28
C ALA A 245 7.32 -23.52 42.29
N ILE A 246 6.43 -22.88 43.07
CA ILE A 246 5.52 -23.54 44.02
C ILE A 246 4.23 -24.00 43.32
N GLU A 247 3.72 -23.28 42.32
CA GLU A 247 2.49 -23.67 41.60
C GLU A 247 2.82 -24.54 40.37
N PRO A 248 2.03 -25.60 40.09
CA PRO A 248 2.20 -26.39 38.87
C PRO A 248 1.84 -25.58 37.64
N LEU A 249 2.43 -25.93 36.48
CA LEU A 249 2.02 -25.38 35.19
C LEU A 249 0.58 -25.80 34.90
N LYS A 250 -0.34 -24.86 34.71
CA LYS A 250 -1.74 -25.18 34.41
C LYS A 250 -1.97 -25.12 32.91
N VAL A 251 -2.51 -26.20 32.36
CA VAL A 251 -2.84 -26.37 30.95
C VAL A 251 -4.31 -26.73 30.86
N ARG A 252 -5.05 -26.14 29.92
CA ARG A 252 -6.41 -26.57 29.62
C ARG A 252 -6.64 -26.79 28.14
N TRP A 253 -7.51 -27.74 27.86
CA TRP A 253 -8.01 -28.04 26.52
C TRP A 253 -9.41 -27.46 26.39
N ILE A 254 -9.67 -26.77 25.28
CA ILE A 254 -10.99 -26.22 24.97
C ILE A 254 -11.45 -26.75 23.59
N PRO A 255 -12.76 -26.97 23.40
CA PRO A 255 -13.27 -27.38 22.10
C PRO A 255 -13.02 -26.28 21.07
N ALA A 256 -12.64 -26.68 19.86
CA ALA A 256 -12.48 -25.79 18.73
C ALA A 256 -13.08 -26.43 17.48
N PHE A 257 -13.07 -25.70 16.37
CA PHE A 257 -13.49 -26.22 15.08
C PHE A 257 -12.48 -25.82 14.00
N PHE A 258 -11.87 -26.83 13.36
CA PHE A 258 -11.05 -26.63 12.17
C PHE A 258 -11.58 -27.54 11.06
N PRO A 259 -11.76 -27.03 9.82
CA PRO A 259 -12.29 -27.87 8.74
C PRO A 259 -11.47 -29.14 8.48
N PHE A 260 -10.17 -29.12 8.76
CA PHE A 260 -9.22 -30.19 8.44
C PHE A 260 -8.90 -31.12 9.62
N THR A 261 -9.49 -30.92 10.80
CA THR A 261 -9.43 -31.88 11.92
C THR A 261 -10.82 -32.17 12.51
N SER A 262 -10.98 -33.30 13.20
CA SER A 262 -12.19 -33.67 13.95
C SER A 262 -11.95 -34.95 14.76
N PRO A 263 -12.07 -34.93 16.10
CA PRO A 263 -12.36 -33.75 16.92
C PRO A 263 -11.21 -32.73 16.95
N SER A 264 -11.53 -31.47 17.25
CA SER A 264 -10.63 -30.32 17.24
C SER A 264 -10.58 -29.59 18.58
N PHE A 265 -9.40 -29.08 18.94
CA PHE A 265 -9.14 -28.46 20.22
C PHE A 265 -8.18 -27.28 20.09
N GLU A 266 -8.28 -26.34 21.01
CA GLU A 266 -7.20 -25.40 21.31
C GLU A 266 -6.61 -25.72 22.68
N VAL A 267 -5.32 -25.42 22.84
CA VAL A 267 -4.61 -25.63 24.10
C VAL A 267 -4.18 -24.29 24.65
N GLU A 268 -4.56 -24.03 25.90
CA GLU A 268 -4.22 -22.82 26.62
C GLU A 268 -3.34 -23.10 27.84
N VAL A 269 -2.44 -22.17 28.13
CA VAL A 269 -1.54 -22.20 29.29
C VAL A 269 -1.88 -21.04 30.22
N TRP A 270 -1.99 -21.31 31.52
CA TRP A 270 -2.14 -20.26 32.52
C TRP A 270 -0.80 -19.56 32.74
N PHE A 271 -0.74 -18.28 32.39
CA PHE A 271 0.48 -17.50 32.51
C PHE A 271 0.15 -16.05 32.91
N ARG A 272 0.82 -15.55 33.96
CA ARG A 272 0.64 -14.18 34.48
C ARG A 272 -0.83 -13.77 34.71
N GLY A 273 -1.61 -14.68 35.30
CA GLY A 273 -2.99 -14.40 35.71
C GLY A 273 -4.03 -14.46 34.58
N LYS A 274 -3.66 -14.95 33.38
CA LYS A 274 -4.58 -15.17 32.27
C LYS A 274 -4.31 -16.49 31.55
N TRP A 275 -5.33 -17.03 30.91
CA TRP A 275 -5.18 -18.13 29.96
C TRP A 275 -4.67 -17.59 28.63
N LEU A 276 -3.67 -18.26 28.06
CA LEU A 276 -3.07 -17.93 26.78
C LEU A 276 -3.23 -19.11 25.84
N GLU A 277 -4.00 -18.95 24.79
CA GLU A 277 -4.07 -19.90 23.68
C GLU A 277 -2.74 -19.97 22.94
N ILE A 278 -2.18 -21.18 22.85
CA ILE A 278 -0.83 -21.43 22.32
C ILE A 278 -0.87 -22.13 20.96
N LEU A 279 -1.85 -23.01 20.75
CA LEU A 279 -1.97 -23.82 19.54
C LEU A 279 -3.39 -24.32 19.31
N GLY A 280 -3.71 -24.56 18.05
CA GLY A 280 -4.87 -25.34 17.59
C GLY A 280 -4.43 -26.74 17.16
N THR A 281 -5.29 -27.74 17.34
CA THR A 281 -4.95 -29.16 17.09
C THR A 281 -6.17 -30.05 16.90
N GLY A 282 -5.97 -31.26 16.38
CA GLY A 282 -7.01 -32.27 16.35
C GLY A 282 -6.60 -33.53 15.60
N ILE A 283 -7.56 -34.46 15.48
CA ILE A 283 -7.39 -35.66 14.64
C ILE A 283 -7.58 -35.27 13.18
N VAL A 284 -6.61 -35.58 12.32
CA VAL A 284 -6.63 -35.18 10.91
C VAL A 284 -7.85 -35.78 10.22
N GLN A 285 -8.51 -34.97 9.38
CA GLN A 285 -9.61 -35.44 8.56
C GLN A 285 -9.12 -36.48 7.56
N GLN A 286 -9.80 -37.61 7.46
CA GLN A 286 -9.41 -38.72 6.58
C GLN A 286 -9.21 -38.29 5.11
N ARG A 287 -10.02 -37.32 4.65
CA ARG A 287 -9.88 -36.71 3.31
C ARG A 287 -8.49 -36.13 3.02
N THR A 288 -7.77 -35.67 4.05
CA THR A 288 -6.41 -35.15 3.93
C THR A 288 -5.46 -36.28 3.55
N PHE A 289 -5.57 -37.44 4.22
CA PHE A 289 -4.80 -38.65 3.90
C PHE A 289 -5.19 -39.23 2.54
N ASP A 290 -6.48 -39.25 2.21
CA ASP A 290 -6.96 -39.71 0.90
C ASP A 290 -6.36 -38.86 -0.24
N LYS A 291 -6.35 -37.53 -0.10
CA LYS A 291 -5.73 -36.59 -1.07
C LYS A 291 -4.21 -36.71 -1.12
N ALA A 292 -3.58 -37.05 -0.01
CA ALA A 292 -2.14 -37.29 0.06
C ALA A 292 -1.73 -38.66 -0.54
N GLY A 293 -2.70 -39.53 -0.86
CA GLY A 293 -2.43 -40.86 -1.42
C GLY A 293 -2.08 -41.92 -0.38
N ILE A 294 -2.45 -41.71 0.89
CA ILE A 294 -2.16 -42.60 2.02
C ILE A 294 -3.43 -42.92 2.84
N PRO A 295 -4.51 -43.42 2.20
CA PRO A 295 -5.83 -43.56 2.83
C PRO A 295 -5.85 -44.49 4.05
N ASP A 296 -4.90 -45.42 4.15
CA ASP A 296 -4.85 -46.37 5.26
C ASP A 296 -4.24 -45.79 6.55
N LYS A 297 -3.89 -44.50 6.60
CA LYS A 297 -3.32 -43.86 7.78
C LYS A 297 -4.39 -43.30 8.74
N LEU A 298 -3.98 -43.15 9.99
CA LEU A 298 -4.68 -42.37 11.02
C LEU A 298 -3.65 -41.50 11.74
N GLY A 299 -4.03 -40.29 12.13
CA GLY A 299 -3.08 -39.35 12.68
C GLY A 299 -3.70 -38.09 13.24
N TRP A 300 -2.83 -37.20 13.70
CA TRP A 300 -3.18 -35.93 14.31
C TRP A 300 -2.22 -34.84 13.82
N ALA A 301 -2.66 -33.59 13.93
CA ALA A 301 -1.88 -32.41 13.59
C ALA A 301 -2.10 -31.28 14.62
N PHE A 302 -1.13 -30.38 14.74
CA PHE A 302 -1.23 -29.13 15.49
C PHE A 302 -0.55 -28.00 14.74
N GLY A 303 -0.98 -26.77 14.99
CA GLY A 303 -0.33 -25.54 14.52
C GLY A 303 -0.17 -24.58 15.69
N LEU A 304 1.05 -24.11 15.93
CA LEU A 304 1.37 -23.15 16.99
C LEU A 304 1.88 -21.83 16.41
N GLY A 305 1.57 -20.72 17.07
CA GLY A 305 2.09 -19.39 16.72
C GLY A 305 3.41 -19.11 17.44
N LEU A 306 4.51 -18.94 16.68
CA LEU A 306 5.84 -18.78 17.26
C LEU A 306 5.99 -17.46 18.01
N GLU A 307 5.49 -16.35 17.47
CA GLU A 307 5.56 -15.02 18.10
C GLU A 307 4.83 -15.01 19.44
N ARG A 308 3.62 -15.56 19.50
CA ARG A 308 2.83 -15.59 20.73
C ARG A 308 3.56 -16.33 21.85
N ILE A 309 4.17 -17.47 21.55
CA ILE A 309 4.97 -18.23 22.52
C ILE A 309 6.25 -17.47 22.87
N ALA A 310 6.97 -16.95 21.88
CA ALA A 310 8.23 -16.24 22.07
C ALA A 310 8.05 -14.96 22.92
N MET A 311 6.96 -14.21 22.71
CA MET A 311 6.61 -13.04 23.52
C MET A 311 6.47 -13.40 25.00
N VAL A 312 5.86 -14.55 25.30
CA VAL A 312 5.69 -15.05 26.65
C VAL A 312 7.03 -15.53 27.24
N LEU A 313 7.70 -16.46 26.56
CA LEU A 313 8.92 -17.10 27.06
C LEU A 313 10.06 -16.10 27.23
N PHE A 314 10.23 -15.20 26.27
CA PHE A 314 11.31 -14.22 26.27
C PHE A 314 10.90 -12.87 26.85
N SER A 315 9.64 -12.67 27.26
CA SER A 315 9.10 -11.38 27.75
C SER A 315 9.25 -10.23 26.74
N ILE A 316 8.99 -10.51 25.47
CA ILE A 316 8.96 -9.50 24.41
C ILE A 316 7.58 -8.83 24.44
N PRO A 317 7.50 -7.51 24.69
CA PRO A 317 6.22 -6.83 24.95
C PRO A 317 5.43 -6.50 23.68
N ASP A 318 6.05 -6.55 22.50
CA ASP A 318 5.47 -6.08 21.24
C ASP A 318 5.99 -6.92 20.07
N ILE A 319 5.09 -7.42 19.23
CA ILE A 319 5.39 -8.25 18.07
C ILE A 319 6.26 -7.55 17.02
N ARG A 320 6.22 -6.21 16.92
CA ARG A 320 7.05 -5.44 15.99
C ARG A 320 8.55 -5.61 16.25
N LEU A 321 8.93 -5.94 17.50
CA LEU A 321 10.34 -6.16 17.86
C LEU A 321 10.98 -7.34 17.12
N PHE A 322 10.23 -8.37 16.71
CA PHE A 322 10.78 -9.46 15.90
C PHE A 322 11.30 -8.99 14.53
N TRP A 323 10.83 -7.83 14.07
CA TRP A 323 11.22 -7.20 12.82
C TRP A 323 12.23 -6.06 13.00
N SER A 324 12.61 -5.75 14.25
CA SER A 324 13.60 -4.69 14.53
C SER A 324 15.02 -5.17 14.23
N GLU A 325 15.76 -4.33 13.52
CA GLU A 325 17.20 -4.48 13.30
C GLU A 325 18.03 -3.75 14.39
N ASP A 326 17.37 -3.22 15.43
CA ASP A 326 18.04 -2.46 16.48
C ASP A 326 19.04 -3.35 17.24
N PRO A 327 20.33 -2.95 17.33
CA PRO A 327 21.34 -3.69 18.06
C PRO A 327 20.98 -3.95 19.54
N ARG A 328 20.20 -3.08 20.18
CA ARG A 328 19.71 -3.23 21.57
C ARG A 328 18.75 -4.41 21.72
N PHE A 329 18.02 -4.77 20.66
CA PHE A 329 17.18 -5.96 20.61
C PHE A 329 18.02 -7.18 20.21
N VAL A 330 18.63 -7.15 19.02
CA VAL A 330 19.30 -8.31 18.42
C VAL A 330 20.46 -8.84 19.28
N SER A 331 21.21 -7.96 19.96
CA SER A 331 22.35 -8.38 20.79
C SER A 331 21.95 -9.23 22.01
N GLN A 332 20.72 -9.10 22.51
CA GLN A 332 20.25 -9.85 23.69
C GLN A 332 20.02 -11.34 23.38
N PHE A 333 19.79 -11.67 22.11
CA PHE A 333 19.55 -13.05 21.64
C PHE A 333 20.81 -13.70 21.02
N LYS A 334 21.98 -13.06 21.19
CA LYS A 334 23.28 -13.64 20.86
C LYS A 334 23.69 -14.70 21.88
N VAL A 335 23.12 -15.89 21.74
CA VAL A 335 23.44 -17.05 22.57
C VAL A 335 24.43 -17.99 21.86
N PRO A 336 25.32 -18.68 22.59
CA PRO A 336 26.23 -19.67 22.00
C PRO A 336 25.47 -20.82 21.31
N PRO A 337 26.09 -21.50 20.33
CA PRO A 337 25.55 -22.73 19.76
C PRO A 337 25.28 -23.76 20.86
N THR A 338 24.19 -24.50 20.71
CA THR A 338 23.70 -25.38 21.79
C THR A 338 24.17 -26.82 21.67
N ASP A 339 24.83 -27.23 20.58
CA ASP A 339 25.35 -28.60 20.35
C ASP A 339 24.37 -29.73 20.78
N GLY A 340 23.08 -29.54 20.48
CA GLY A 340 22.00 -30.49 20.85
C GLY A 340 21.45 -30.37 22.27
N ARG A 341 21.93 -29.41 23.07
CA ARG A 341 21.39 -29.04 24.39
C ARG A 341 20.29 -27.97 24.25
N ALA A 342 19.54 -27.75 25.34
CA ALA A 342 18.56 -26.67 25.39
C ALA A 342 19.29 -25.30 25.32
N ALA A 343 18.73 -24.36 24.55
CA ALA A 343 19.22 -22.99 24.54
C ALA A 343 18.98 -22.33 25.91
N PRO A 344 19.87 -21.45 26.38
CA PRO A 344 19.59 -20.67 27.57
C PRO A 344 18.34 -19.81 27.35
N LEU A 345 17.40 -19.86 28.30
CA LEU A 345 16.19 -19.05 28.23
C LEU A 345 16.54 -17.58 28.45
N VAL A 346 16.44 -16.79 27.37
CA VAL A 346 16.72 -15.35 27.39
C VAL A 346 15.52 -14.62 27.98
N THR A 347 15.75 -13.67 28.90
CA THR A 347 14.73 -12.70 29.30
C THR A 347 15.08 -11.36 28.66
N PHE A 348 14.27 -10.93 27.69
CA PHE A 348 14.40 -9.63 27.06
C PHE A 348 14.31 -8.54 28.12
N LYS A 349 15.28 -7.63 28.09
CA LYS A 349 15.30 -6.40 28.89
C LYS A 349 14.81 -5.27 27.98
N PRO A 350 13.59 -4.74 28.21
CA PRO A 350 13.11 -3.59 27.46
C PRO A 350 14.07 -2.41 27.60
N TYR A 351 14.35 -1.75 26.49
CA TYR A 351 14.98 -0.43 26.49
C TYR A 351 13.91 0.65 26.64
N SER A 352 14.32 1.88 27.02
CA SER A 352 13.41 2.98 27.33
C SER A 352 12.37 3.17 26.23
N LYS A 353 11.08 3.07 26.59
CA LYS A 353 9.98 3.39 25.68
C LYS A 353 10.00 4.86 25.33
N TYR A 354 9.81 5.18 24.06
CA TYR A 354 9.61 6.55 23.61
C TYR A 354 8.15 6.98 23.85
N PRO A 355 7.87 8.28 24.07
CA PRO A 355 6.52 8.79 24.27
C PRO A 355 5.57 8.44 23.11
N SER A 356 4.33 8.07 23.43
CA SER A 356 3.24 7.94 22.46
C SER A 356 2.81 9.30 21.91
N CYS A 357 2.45 9.33 20.64
CA CYS A 357 1.79 10.45 19.99
C CYS A 357 0.45 9.98 19.40
N TYR A 358 -0.66 10.42 20.00
CA TYR A 358 -2.00 10.05 19.56
C TYR A 358 -2.54 11.00 18.49
N LYS A 359 -3.19 10.46 17.47
CA LYS A 359 -3.96 11.22 16.48
C LYS A 359 -5.28 10.53 16.20
N ASP A 360 -6.35 11.32 16.11
CA ASP A 360 -7.70 10.81 15.85
C ASP A 360 -8.10 11.11 14.40
N ILE A 361 -8.63 10.09 13.70
CA ILE A 361 -9.14 10.19 12.33
C ILE A 361 -10.61 9.85 12.36
N SER A 362 -11.46 10.76 11.90
CA SER A 362 -12.90 10.50 11.73
C SER A 362 -13.33 10.59 10.28
N PHE A 363 -14.18 9.68 9.84
CA PHE A 363 -14.74 9.69 8.50
C PHE A 363 -16.09 8.97 8.41
N TRP A 364 -16.89 9.40 7.43
CA TRP A 364 -18.06 8.65 7.01
C TRP A 364 -17.63 7.37 6.30
N VAL A 365 -18.20 6.23 6.67
CA VAL A 365 -17.85 4.91 6.11
C VAL A 365 -18.81 4.50 4.99
N PRO A 366 -18.30 3.95 3.87
CA PRO A 366 -19.16 3.38 2.84
C PRO A 366 -19.81 2.07 3.33
N PRO A 367 -20.89 1.60 2.69
CA PRO A 367 -21.50 0.32 3.05
C PRO A 367 -20.54 -0.89 2.94
N SER A 368 -19.53 -0.81 2.08
CA SER A 368 -18.53 -1.86 1.85
C SER A 368 -17.30 -1.78 2.75
N PHE A 369 -17.27 -0.85 3.71
CA PHE A 369 -16.09 -0.63 4.57
C PHE A 369 -15.80 -1.83 5.45
N HIS A 370 -14.53 -2.23 5.48
CA HIS A 370 -13.99 -3.16 6.47
C HIS A 370 -12.81 -2.54 7.21
N GLU A 371 -12.70 -2.78 8.51
CA GLU A 371 -11.62 -2.27 9.37
C GLU A 371 -10.23 -2.61 8.84
N ASN A 372 -10.05 -3.82 8.32
CA ASN A 372 -8.78 -4.26 7.74
C ASN A 372 -8.32 -3.43 6.54
N ASP A 373 -9.21 -2.73 5.83
CA ASP A 373 -8.81 -1.80 4.76
C ASP A 373 -8.16 -0.54 5.33
N LEU A 374 -8.68 -0.05 6.48
CA LEU A 374 -8.03 1.02 7.24
C LEU A 374 -6.69 0.56 7.79
N PHE A 375 -6.64 -0.62 8.42
CA PHE A 375 -5.40 -1.15 9.00
C PHE A 375 -4.31 -1.35 7.94
N GLU A 376 -4.66 -1.91 6.78
CA GLU A 376 -3.70 -2.01 5.68
C GLU A 376 -3.22 -0.65 5.18
N THR A 377 -4.13 0.32 5.09
CA THR A 377 -3.73 1.69 4.74
C THR A 377 -2.76 2.27 5.78
N VAL A 378 -3.03 2.10 7.08
CA VAL A 378 -2.15 2.60 8.15
C VAL A 378 -0.78 1.91 8.09
N ARG A 379 -0.73 0.58 7.90
CA ARG A 379 0.51 -0.19 7.76
C ARG A 379 1.33 0.25 6.56
N ASP A 380 0.70 0.46 5.41
CA ASP A 380 1.41 0.83 4.18
C ASP A 380 2.05 2.23 4.28
N HIS A 381 1.46 3.14 5.07
CA HIS A 381 1.94 4.52 5.20
C HIS A 381 2.86 4.75 6.40
N ALA A 382 2.52 4.17 7.56
CA ALA A 382 3.22 4.44 8.80
C ALA A 382 4.07 3.25 9.28
N GLY A 383 3.88 2.06 8.70
CA GLY A 383 4.65 0.86 9.02
C GLY A 383 4.72 0.60 10.52
N ASP A 384 5.93 0.32 11.00
CA ASP A 384 6.20 -0.04 12.39
C ASP A 384 6.16 1.15 13.36
N LEU A 385 5.87 2.37 12.89
CA LEU A 385 5.72 3.56 13.74
C LEU A 385 4.40 3.58 14.50
N VAL A 386 3.40 2.81 14.07
CA VAL A 386 2.10 2.71 14.73
C VAL A 386 2.09 1.49 15.65
N GLU A 387 1.76 1.72 16.91
CA GLU A 387 1.62 0.67 17.93
C GLU A 387 0.22 0.06 17.91
N ASP A 388 -0.81 0.90 17.84
CA ASP A 388 -2.19 0.44 17.81
C ASP A 388 -3.12 1.41 17.06
N VAL A 389 -4.24 0.86 16.59
CA VAL A 389 -5.36 1.62 16.03
C VAL A 389 -6.66 1.15 16.66
N ALA A 390 -7.35 2.03 17.38
CA ALA A 390 -8.58 1.71 18.10
C ALA A 390 -9.77 2.52 17.60
N CYS A 391 -10.92 1.88 17.34
CA CYS A 391 -12.18 2.59 17.09
C CYS A 391 -12.69 3.22 18.39
N ILE A 392 -12.75 4.55 18.46
CA ILE A 392 -13.16 5.29 19.66
C ILE A 392 -14.56 5.92 19.55
N ASP A 393 -15.14 5.98 18.35
CA ASP A 393 -16.52 6.43 18.12
C ASP A 393 -17.13 5.77 16.89
N ASP A 394 -18.44 5.46 16.94
CA ASP A 394 -19.21 4.90 15.83
C ASP A 394 -20.66 5.41 15.92
N PHE A 395 -21.06 6.22 14.93
CA PHE A 395 -22.29 6.98 14.98
C PHE A 395 -23.00 7.01 13.64
N VAL A 396 -24.33 6.81 13.62
CA VAL A 396 -25.17 6.98 12.43
C VAL A 396 -25.91 8.31 12.50
N HIS A 397 -25.67 9.17 11.51
CA HIS A 397 -26.31 10.47 11.45
C HIS A 397 -27.81 10.35 11.15
N PRO A 398 -28.70 10.92 11.99
CA PRO A 398 -30.13 10.60 11.95
C PRO A 398 -30.84 11.07 10.67
N LYS A 399 -30.36 12.16 10.04
CA LYS A 399 -30.93 12.74 8.81
C LYS A 399 -30.37 12.12 7.53
N THR A 400 -29.05 12.19 7.34
CA THR A 400 -28.35 11.65 6.16
C THR A 400 -28.23 10.13 6.14
N LYS A 401 -28.49 9.45 7.27
CA LYS A 401 -28.31 8.00 7.46
C LYS A 401 -26.89 7.49 7.21
N ARG A 402 -25.91 8.39 7.09
CA ARG A 402 -24.49 8.04 6.96
C ARG A 402 -23.93 7.59 8.29
N ARG A 403 -23.09 6.55 8.29
CA ARG A 403 -22.34 6.09 9.46
C ARG A 403 -20.97 6.76 9.46
N SER A 404 -20.57 7.35 10.58
CA SER A 404 -19.25 7.92 10.85
C SER A 404 -18.53 7.03 11.84
N LYS A 405 -17.25 6.78 11.61
CA LYS A 405 -16.36 6.15 12.59
C LYS A 405 -15.20 7.08 12.91
N CYS A 406 -14.74 7.04 14.16
CA CYS A 406 -13.51 7.69 14.61
C CYS A 406 -12.54 6.64 15.13
N TYR A 407 -11.31 6.70 14.64
CA TYR A 407 -10.21 5.84 15.07
C TYR A 407 -9.10 6.68 15.69
N ARG A 408 -8.56 6.20 16.80
CA ARG A 408 -7.32 6.71 17.39
C ARG A 408 -6.15 5.89 16.88
N VAL A 409 -5.17 6.56 16.31
CA VAL A 409 -3.89 5.98 15.89
C VAL A 409 -2.84 6.38 16.92
N ASN A 410 -2.21 5.38 17.55
CA ASN A 410 -1.11 5.58 18.48
C ASN A 410 0.24 5.42 17.75
N TYR A 411 0.93 6.53 17.53
CA TYR A 411 2.29 6.51 16.98
C TYR A 411 3.30 6.38 18.12
N GLN A 412 3.96 5.24 18.19
CA GLN A 412 5.05 4.96 19.13
C GLN A 412 6.05 4.04 18.43
N SER A 413 7.17 4.61 18.00
CA SER A 413 8.29 3.83 17.49
C SER A 413 9.00 3.10 18.63
N MET A 414 9.39 1.86 18.37
CA MET A 414 10.20 1.09 19.33
C MET A 414 11.63 1.62 19.39
N ASP A 415 12.15 2.18 18.30
CA ASP A 415 13.59 2.40 18.13
C ASP A 415 14.01 3.88 18.23
N ALA A 416 13.08 4.83 18.10
CA ALA A 416 13.38 6.27 18.16
C ALA A 416 12.25 7.13 18.72
N ASN A 417 12.59 8.35 19.17
CA ASN A 417 11.60 9.33 19.59
C ASN A 417 10.86 9.91 18.37
N LEU A 418 9.54 10.09 18.49
CA LEU A 418 8.71 10.70 17.45
C LEU A 418 8.29 12.10 17.88
N GLU A 419 8.66 13.10 17.09
CA GLU A 419 8.23 14.48 17.31
C GLU A 419 6.80 14.69 16.80
N ASN A 420 6.03 15.55 17.47
CA ASN A 420 4.65 15.84 17.08
C ASN A 420 4.53 16.32 15.63
N GLU A 421 5.52 17.08 15.13
CA GLU A 421 5.55 17.58 13.75
C GLU A 421 5.75 16.43 12.75
N GLN A 422 6.62 15.47 13.05
CA GLN A 422 6.82 14.26 12.23
C GLN A 422 5.54 13.43 12.15
N VAL A 423 4.89 13.21 13.28
CA VAL A 423 3.63 12.48 13.34
C VAL A 423 2.53 13.23 12.61
N ASN A 424 2.45 14.56 12.76
CA ASN A 424 1.50 15.38 11.99
C ASN A 424 1.77 15.29 10.49
N ALA A 425 3.03 15.29 10.05
CA ALA A 425 3.38 15.16 8.63
C ALA A 425 3.01 13.78 8.07
N LEU A 426 3.24 12.69 8.83
CA LEU A 426 2.81 11.33 8.47
C LEU A 426 1.29 11.17 8.47
N HIS A 427 0.62 11.87 9.40
CA HIS A 427 -0.83 11.88 9.50
C HIS A 427 -1.50 12.75 8.43
N ALA A 428 -0.79 13.77 7.93
CA ALA A 428 -1.29 14.78 6.99
C ALA A 428 -0.68 14.69 5.57
N THR A 429 0.15 13.68 5.27
CA THR A 429 1.05 13.64 4.09
C THR A 429 0.31 13.77 2.76
N ARG A 430 -0.99 13.47 2.73
CA ARG A 430 -1.84 13.62 1.53
C ARG A 430 -2.46 15.03 1.35
N GLN A 431 -2.55 15.86 2.40
CA GLN A 431 -3.17 17.19 2.33
C GLN A 431 -2.18 18.35 2.14
N VAL A 432 -0.96 18.24 2.69
CA VAL A 432 -0.01 19.38 2.75
C VAL A 432 0.62 19.71 1.39
N LEU A 433 0.90 18.70 0.54
CA LEU A 433 1.54 18.95 -0.76
C LEU A 433 0.60 19.67 -1.74
N PHE A 434 -0.58 19.09 -1.97
CA PHE A 434 -1.52 19.62 -2.95
C PHE A 434 -2.27 20.85 -2.44
N LEU A 435 -2.43 21.00 -1.12
CA LEU A 435 -3.26 22.04 -0.49
C LEU A 435 -4.67 22.13 -1.13
N HIS A 436 -5.19 21.02 -1.66
CA HIS A 436 -6.41 20.98 -2.49
C HIS A 436 -7.70 21.41 -1.77
N LYS A 437 -7.64 21.52 -0.42
CA LYS A 437 -8.73 22.08 0.41
C LYS A 437 -8.60 23.58 0.68
N VAL A 438 -7.48 24.21 0.32
CA VAL A 438 -7.30 25.66 0.38
C VAL A 438 -7.92 26.25 -0.87
N THR A 439 -9.17 26.70 -0.79
CA THR A 439 -9.93 27.18 -1.97
C THR A 439 -10.05 28.70 -1.98
N PHE A 440 -9.69 29.34 -3.11
CA PHE A 440 -10.01 30.73 -3.39
C PHE A 440 -10.32 30.86 -4.90
N PRO A 441 -11.46 31.45 -5.28
CA PRO A 441 -12.53 31.94 -4.40
C PRO A 441 -13.20 30.81 -3.58
N VAL A 442 -13.90 31.17 -2.49
CA VAL A 442 -14.40 30.20 -1.47
C VAL A 442 -15.64 29.42 -1.95
N TRP A 443 -16.45 30.03 -2.81
CA TRP A 443 -17.62 29.41 -3.44
C TRP A 443 -17.67 29.78 -4.94
N PRO A 444 -16.73 29.26 -5.75
CA PRO A 444 -16.72 29.52 -7.17
C PRO A 444 -17.96 28.92 -7.84
N ASN A 445 -18.65 29.73 -8.64
CA ASN A 445 -19.61 29.21 -9.62
C ASN A 445 -18.85 28.80 -10.89
N PHE A 446 -18.47 27.52 -10.98
CA PHE A 446 -17.73 27.04 -12.15
C PHE A 446 -18.55 27.01 -13.44
N GLN A 447 -19.88 27.02 -13.35
CA GLN A 447 -20.76 27.04 -14.53
C GLN A 447 -20.74 28.41 -15.22
N GLU A 448 -20.37 29.47 -14.50
CA GLU A 448 -20.33 30.85 -15.01
C GLU A 448 -18.90 31.41 -14.93
N PRO A 449 -18.00 31.07 -15.87
CA PRO A 449 -16.61 31.52 -15.81
C PRO A 449 -16.45 33.05 -15.83
N HIS A 450 -17.45 33.76 -16.36
CA HIS A 450 -17.45 35.22 -16.44
C HIS A 450 -17.56 35.91 -15.07
N GLU A 451 -18.12 35.24 -14.06
CA GLU A 451 -18.13 35.73 -12.67
C GLU A 451 -16.71 35.79 -12.06
N HIS A 452 -15.73 35.10 -12.68
CA HIS A 452 -14.36 34.98 -12.20
C HIS A 452 -13.34 35.75 -13.05
N GLY A 453 -13.82 36.63 -13.95
CA GLY A 453 -12.97 37.56 -14.72
C GLY A 453 -12.84 37.26 -16.21
N LEU A 454 -13.44 36.18 -16.72
CA LEU A 454 -13.52 35.90 -18.15
C LEU A 454 -14.64 36.69 -18.84
N ALA A 455 -14.57 36.90 -20.16
CA ALA A 455 -15.66 37.55 -20.87
C ALA A 455 -16.88 36.61 -21.01
N ARG A 456 -18.10 37.17 -21.10
CA ARG A 456 -19.34 36.40 -21.25
C ARG A 456 -19.25 35.48 -22.47
N PHE A 457 -19.58 34.21 -22.27
CA PHE A 457 -19.56 33.14 -23.29
C PHE A 457 -18.19 32.81 -23.89
N GLN A 458 -17.10 33.46 -23.48
CA GLN A 458 -15.76 33.15 -23.99
C GLN A 458 -15.23 31.79 -23.51
N ALA A 459 -15.76 31.29 -22.38
CA ALA A 459 -15.43 29.97 -21.88
C ALA A 459 -16.69 29.17 -21.52
N ARG A 460 -16.63 27.85 -21.71
CA ARG A 460 -17.63 26.89 -21.22
C ARG A 460 -17.06 26.02 -20.12
N ASN A 461 -17.93 25.58 -19.21
CA ASN A 461 -17.60 24.56 -18.21
C ASN A 461 -17.99 23.17 -18.73
N VAL A 462 -17.08 22.21 -18.57
CA VAL A 462 -17.25 20.83 -19.02
C VAL A 462 -16.78 19.91 -17.89
N GLN A 463 -17.50 18.81 -17.70
CA GLN A 463 -17.07 17.73 -16.80
C GLN A 463 -16.44 16.62 -17.63
N LEU A 464 -15.14 16.39 -17.45
CA LEU A 464 -14.43 15.28 -18.08
C LEU A 464 -14.53 14.04 -17.19
N THR A 465 -14.56 12.87 -17.80
CA THR A 465 -14.42 11.58 -17.09
C THR A 465 -13.08 10.99 -17.44
N THR A 466 -12.27 10.68 -16.44
CA THR A 466 -10.94 10.10 -16.61
C THR A 466 -11.02 8.60 -16.91
N SER A 467 -9.89 7.99 -17.32
CA SER A 467 -9.83 6.55 -17.62
C SER A 467 -10.10 5.64 -16.42
N ASP A 468 -10.08 6.18 -15.21
CA ASP A 468 -10.41 5.52 -13.93
C ASP A 468 -11.75 5.99 -13.34
N ASP A 469 -12.65 6.52 -14.18
CA ASP A 469 -14.03 6.87 -13.86
C ASP A 469 -14.18 7.98 -12.78
N VAL A 470 -13.25 8.92 -12.75
CA VAL A 470 -13.31 10.12 -11.90
C VAL A 470 -13.80 11.30 -12.72
N ARG A 471 -14.80 12.05 -12.21
CA ARG A 471 -15.24 13.30 -12.86
C ARG A 471 -14.39 14.48 -12.43
N ILE A 472 -13.86 15.23 -13.40
CA ILE A 472 -13.04 16.42 -13.16
C ILE A 472 -13.60 17.63 -13.92
N GLY A 473 -13.54 18.81 -13.30
CA GLY A 473 -13.97 20.06 -13.90
C GLY A 473 -12.94 20.64 -14.86
N MET A 474 -13.43 21.16 -15.99
CA MET A 474 -12.64 21.79 -17.05
C MET A 474 -13.32 23.08 -17.54
N TRP A 475 -12.53 24.12 -17.75
CA TRP A 475 -12.91 25.27 -18.56
C TRP A 475 -12.24 25.20 -19.93
N HIS A 476 -13.03 25.38 -20.99
CA HIS A 476 -12.55 25.54 -22.36
C HIS A 476 -12.76 27.00 -22.78
N HIS A 477 -11.67 27.76 -22.83
CA HIS A 477 -11.61 29.16 -23.22
C HIS A 477 -11.29 29.31 -24.72
N LEU A 478 -12.09 30.11 -25.42
CA LEU A 478 -12.00 30.33 -26.86
C LEU A 478 -10.84 31.27 -27.26
N PRO A 479 -10.24 31.07 -28.45
CA PRO A 479 -9.34 32.04 -29.08
C PRO A 479 -10.02 33.41 -29.26
N ASN A 480 -9.26 34.49 -29.04
CA ASN A 480 -9.79 35.85 -29.08
C ASN A 480 -10.39 36.23 -30.45
N GLU A 481 -9.77 35.80 -31.56
CA GLU A 481 -10.31 36.10 -32.90
C GLU A 481 -11.65 35.40 -33.16
N LEU A 482 -11.78 34.12 -32.78
CA LEU A 482 -13.03 33.39 -32.92
C LEU A 482 -14.12 33.97 -32.03
N TYR A 483 -13.77 34.32 -30.79
CA TYR A 483 -14.70 34.98 -29.87
C TYR A 483 -15.25 36.30 -30.45
N LYS A 484 -14.39 37.16 -31.01
CA LYS A 484 -14.79 38.40 -31.68
C LYS A 484 -15.62 38.15 -32.94
N GLU A 485 -15.27 37.12 -33.73
CA GLU A 485 -16.03 36.72 -34.92
C GLU A 485 -17.47 36.33 -34.54
N GLU A 486 -17.63 35.49 -33.52
CA GLU A 486 -18.95 35.07 -33.03
C GLU A 486 -19.70 36.26 -32.42
N ALA A 487 -19.05 37.11 -31.61
CA ALA A 487 -19.66 38.30 -31.04
C ALA A 487 -20.22 39.26 -32.12
N ALA A 488 -19.49 39.42 -33.23
CA ALA A 488 -19.90 40.27 -34.35
C ALA A 488 -21.18 39.77 -35.06
N LYS A 489 -21.48 38.46 -35.00
CA LYS A 489 -22.75 37.90 -35.51
C LYS A 489 -23.97 38.35 -34.70
N HIS A 490 -23.75 38.88 -33.49
CA HIS A 490 -24.79 39.27 -32.56
C HIS A 490 -25.02 40.79 -32.45
N GLY A 491 -24.73 41.58 -33.49
CA GLY A 491 -25.16 42.97 -33.64
C GLY A 491 -24.69 43.92 -32.51
N LYS A 492 -25.41 43.94 -31.38
CA LYS A 492 -25.04 44.66 -30.15
C LYS A 492 -23.97 43.94 -29.30
N GLY A 493 -23.41 42.83 -29.80
CA GLY A 493 -22.41 42.03 -29.08
C GLY A 493 -23.02 41.18 -27.97
N PHE A 494 -22.16 40.40 -27.29
CA PHE A 494 -22.59 39.46 -26.26
C PHE A 494 -23.15 40.10 -24.99
N ASP A 495 -22.76 41.35 -24.67
CA ASP A 495 -23.26 42.05 -23.48
C ASP A 495 -24.77 42.30 -23.50
N ALA A 496 -25.37 42.37 -24.68
CA ALA A 496 -26.80 42.60 -24.86
C ALA A 496 -27.65 41.32 -24.82
N LEU A 497 -27.02 40.14 -24.68
CA LEU A 497 -27.73 38.86 -24.66
C LEU A 497 -28.20 38.48 -23.24
N PRO A 498 -29.32 37.72 -23.14
CA PRO A 498 -29.82 37.17 -21.87
C PRO A 498 -28.77 36.31 -21.14
N ASP A 499 -28.91 36.19 -19.82
CA ASP A 499 -27.98 35.41 -18.98
C ASP A 499 -28.08 33.89 -19.21
N ASP A 500 -29.21 33.39 -19.72
CA ASP A 500 -29.40 31.98 -20.07
C ASP A 500 -28.91 31.63 -21.49
N PHE A 501 -28.39 32.61 -22.24
CA PHE A 501 -27.80 32.36 -23.55
C PHE A 501 -26.52 31.52 -23.41
N GLN A 502 -26.34 30.53 -24.29
CA GLN A 502 -25.10 29.78 -24.39
C GLN A 502 -24.65 29.72 -25.84
N LEU A 503 -23.34 29.88 -26.07
CA LEU A 503 -22.78 29.62 -27.40
C LEU A 503 -22.94 28.13 -27.73
N PRO A 504 -23.34 27.78 -28.97
CA PRO A 504 -23.47 26.39 -29.36
C PRO A 504 -22.15 25.63 -29.21
N ASP A 505 -22.21 24.37 -28.74
CA ASP A 505 -21.03 23.51 -28.61
C ASP A 505 -20.20 23.45 -29.90
N GLN A 506 -20.85 23.53 -31.06
CA GLN A 506 -20.20 23.54 -32.37
C GLN A 506 -19.15 24.64 -32.53
N VAL A 507 -19.32 25.79 -31.86
CA VAL A 507 -18.33 26.88 -31.86
C VAL A 507 -17.05 26.45 -31.17
N PHE A 508 -17.16 25.81 -30.01
CA PHE A 508 -16.03 25.28 -29.26
C PHE A 508 -15.37 24.10 -29.99
N GLU A 509 -16.18 23.22 -30.61
CA GLU A 509 -15.66 22.14 -31.45
C GLU A 509 -14.91 22.66 -32.68
N ARG A 510 -15.40 23.74 -33.31
CA ARG A 510 -14.69 24.44 -34.38
C ARG A 510 -13.37 25.02 -33.88
N ALA A 511 -13.38 25.63 -32.69
CA ALA A 511 -12.19 26.23 -32.08
C ALA A 511 -11.04 25.21 -31.93
N LEU A 512 -11.34 23.99 -31.47
CA LEU A 512 -10.34 22.92 -31.32
C LEU A 512 -9.78 22.41 -32.66
N ARG A 513 -10.53 22.55 -33.77
CA ARG A 513 -10.09 22.12 -35.12
C ARG A 513 -9.32 23.20 -35.87
N GLU A 514 -9.60 24.46 -35.61
CA GLU A 514 -9.06 25.60 -36.37
C GLU A 514 -7.90 26.31 -35.66
N TYR A 515 -7.81 26.22 -34.33
CA TYR A 515 -6.82 26.94 -33.54
C TYR A 515 -5.98 26.00 -32.66
N PRO A 516 -4.72 26.37 -32.34
CA PRO A 516 -3.90 25.61 -31.40
C PRO A 516 -4.54 25.59 -30.00
N THR A 517 -4.12 24.63 -29.17
CA THR A 517 -4.65 24.44 -27.82
C THR A 517 -3.55 24.31 -26.78
N TYR A 518 -3.70 25.06 -25.70
CA TYR A 518 -2.88 24.95 -24.49
C TYR A 518 -3.69 24.27 -23.39
N VAL A 519 -3.20 23.14 -22.87
CA VAL A 519 -3.75 22.51 -21.66
C VAL A 519 -3.01 23.09 -20.46
N TYR A 520 -3.71 23.81 -19.60
CA TYR A 520 -3.15 24.47 -18.43
C TYR A 520 -3.30 23.62 -17.17
N LEU A 521 -2.18 23.36 -16.52
CA LEU A 521 -2.01 22.52 -15.35
C LEU A 521 -1.50 23.39 -14.18
N HIS A 522 -2.40 23.73 -13.26
CA HIS A 522 -2.11 24.67 -12.17
C HIS A 522 -1.25 24.07 -11.04
N GLY A 523 -0.71 24.95 -10.18
CA GLY A 523 0.09 24.57 -9.01
C GLY A 523 -0.72 24.04 -7.82
N ASN A 524 -0.12 24.00 -6.64
CA ASN A 524 -0.83 23.64 -5.40
C ASN A 524 -1.89 24.69 -5.02
N ALA A 525 -2.78 24.29 -4.11
CA ALA A 525 -3.89 25.09 -3.60
C ALA A 525 -4.86 25.60 -4.69
N LEU A 526 -5.88 26.32 -4.22
CA LEU A 526 -6.89 27.08 -4.96
C LEU A 526 -7.63 26.22 -6.00
N ASN A 527 -8.15 26.81 -7.05
CA ASN A 527 -8.84 26.11 -8.14
C ASN A 527 -8.71 26.91 -9.45
N ARG A 528 -9.24 26.40 -10.56
CA ARG A 528 -9.16 27.05 -11.89
C ARG A 528 -9.78 28.46 -11.94
N ALA A 529 -10.63 28.81 -10.98
CA ALA A 529 -11.25 30.14 -10.87
C ALA A 529 -10.41 31.16 -10.08
N ALA A 530 -9.19 30.81 -9.63
CA ALA A 530 -8.33 31.75 -8.93
C ALA A 530 -7.94 32.93 -9.86
N PRO A 531 -8.05 34.20 -9.43
CA PRO A 531 -7.91 35.36 -10.32
C PRO A 531 -6.61 35.41 -11.13
N PHE A 532 -5.46 35.09 -10.51
CA PHE A 532 -4.17 35.09 -11.22
C PHE A 532 -4.06 33.97 -12.27
N ARG A 533 -4.79 32.86 -12.10
CA ARG A 533 -4.85 31.79 -13.10
C ARG A 533 -5.74 32.18 -14.26
N VAL A 534 -6.87 32.82 -13.97
CA VAL A 534 -7.77 33.38 -14.99
C VAL A 534 -7.02 34.39 -15.87
N LEU A 535 -6.26 35.30 -15.27
CA LEU A 535 -5.39 36.23 -16.00
C LEU A 535 -4.39 35.48 -16.90
N SER A 536 -3.77 34.40 -16.40
CA SER A 536 -2.85 33.59 -17.20
C SER A 536 -3.53 32.95 -18.42
N TYR A 537 -4.78 32.50 -18.29
CA TYR A 537 -5.54 31.93 -19.42
C TYR A 537 -5.86 32.99 -20.47
N GLN A 538 -6.24 34.19 -20.03
CA GLN A 538 -6.55 35.32 -20.91
C GLN A 538 -5.32 35.76 -21.68
N GLU A 539 -4.22 36.06 -20.99
CA GLU A 539 -2.97 36.48 -21.61
C GLU A 539 -2.44 35.43 -22.60
N LEU A 540 -2.49 34.15 -22.23
CA LEU A 540 -2.06 33.06 -23.10
C LEU A 540 -2.94 32.94 -24.35
N SER A 541 -4.27 33.00 -24.20
CA SER A 541 -5.22 32.92 -25.31
C SER A 541 -5.10 34.14 -26.23
N GLU A 542 -4.94 35.34 -25.67
CA GLU A 542 -4.81 36.60 -26.42
C GLU A 542 -3.48 36.67 -27.18
N ALA A 543 -2.35 36.36 -26.52
CA ALA A 543 -1.04 36.45 -27.14
C ALA A 543 -0.83 35.40 -28.25
N GLN A 544 -1.39 34.20 -28.08
CA GLN A 544 -1.20 33.08 -29.03
C GLN A 544 -2.39 32.88 -29.97
N ASN A 545 -3.48 33.63 -29.77
CA ASN A 545 -4.76 33.41 -30.43
C ASN A 545 -5.16 31.92 -30.40
N ALA A 546 -5.23 31.35 -29.19
CA ALA A 546 -5.32 29.91 -28.99
C ALA A 546 -6.44 29.52 -28.00
N ASN A 547 -6.87 28.26 -28.07
CA ASN A 547 -7.70 27.68 -27.03
C ASN A 547 -6.88 27.53 -25.75
N VAL A 548 -7.50 27.77 -24.60
CA VAL A 548 -6.95 27.35 -23.30
C VAL A 548 -7.92 26.39 -22.63
N VAL A 549 -7.44 25.20 -22.33
CA VAL A 549 -8.15 24.16 -21.59
C VAL A 549 -7.57 24.10 -20.19
N ALA A 550 -8.27 24.67 -19.21
CA ALA A 550 -7.85 24.70 -17.81
C ALA A 550 -8.65 23.69 -16.99
N ILE A 551 -7.97 22.78 -16.31
CA ILE A 551 -8.61 21.76 -15.46
C ILE A 551 -8.36 22.02 -13.98
N ASP A 552 -9.28 21.56 -13.13
CA ASP A 552 -8.97 21.25 -11.74
C ASP A 552 -8.71 19.74 -11.61
N TYR A 553 -7.61 19.36 -10.97
CA TYR A 553 -7.34 17.94 -10.69
C TYR A 553 -8.38 17.35 -9.75
N ARG A 554 -8.47 16.02 -9.69
CA ARG A 554 -9.27 15.31 -8.69
C ARG A 554 -9.00 15.85 -7.28
N GLY A 555 -10.07 16.16 -6.55
CA GLY A 555 -10.05 16.77 -5.23
C GLY A 555 -9.89 18.30 -5.19
N PHE A 556 -9.69 18.97 -6.32
CA PHE A 556 -9.71 20.45 -6.45
C PHE A 556 -11.04 20.93 -7.02
N GLY A 557 -11.45 22.15 -6.67
CA GLY A 557 -12.65 22.78 -7.23
C GLY A 557 -13.91 21.91 -7.09
N ASP A 558 -14.59 21.66 -8.22
CA ASP A 558 -15.73 20.76 -8.35
C ASP A 558 -15.37 19.35 -8.87
N SER A 559 -14.08 19.01 -8.89
CA SER A 559 -13.58 17.68 -9.28
C SER A 559 -13.69 16.67 -8.14
N GLU A 560 -14.08 15.44 -8.47
CA GLU A 560 -14.29 14.34 -7.51
C GLU A 560 -12.97 13.77 -6.95
N SER A 561 -13.08 12.84 -6.00
CA SER A 561 -11.96 12.06 -5.46
C SER A 561 -10.87 12.93 -4.77
N PHE A 562 -9.63 12.44 -4.71
CA PHE A 562 -8.49 13.10 -4.07
C PHE A 562 -7.21 12.95 -4.88
N PRO A 563 -6.30 13.93 -4.79
CA PRO A 563 -5.09 13.94 -5.60
C PRO A 563 -4.10 12.85 -5.15
N THR A 564 -3.60 12.10 -6.13
CA THR A 564 -2.45 11.18 -6.02
C THR A 564 -1.51 11.46 -7.20
N GLU A 565 -0.23 11.06 -7.13
CA GLU A 565 0.72 11.31 -8.25
C GLU A 565 0.19 10.75 -9.57
N HIS A 566 -0.22 9.49 -9.57
CA HIS A 566 -0.81 8.84 -10.74
C HIS A 566 -2.16 9.48 -11.14
N GLY A 567 -3.00 9.80 -10.15
CA GLY A 567 -4.33 10.37 -10.39
C GLY A 567 -4.28 11.71 -11.09
N VAL A 568 -3.46 12.66 -10.62
CA VAL A 568 -3.39 13.99 -11.24
C VAL A 568 -2.76 13.97 -12.64
N VAL A 569 -1.87 13.00 -12.92
CA VAL A 569 -1.35 12.76 -14.28
C VAL A 569 -2.43 12.15 -15.18
N ASN A 570 -3.29 11.27 -14.66
CA ASN A 570 -4.46 10.78 -15.40
C ASN A 570 -5.44 11.91 -15.72
N ASP A 571 -5.65 12.85 -14.79
CA ASP A 571 -6.52 14.01 -15.00
C ASP A 571 -5.99 14.92 -16.11
N ALA A 572 -4.69 15.22 -16.10
CA ALA A 572 -4.02 15.96 -17.16
C ALA A 572 -4.13 15.25 -18.52
N TYR A 573 -3.94 13.93 -18.54
CA TYR A 573 -4.05 13.14 -19.76
C TYR A 573 -5.49 13.06 -20.28
N ALA A 574 -6.51 13.07 -19.41
CA ALA A 574 -7.91 13.13 -19.83
C ALA A 574 -8.24 14.43 -20.58
N ALA A 575 -7.66 15.56 -20.16
CA ALA A 575 -7.77 16.83 -20.89
C ALA A 575 -7.09 16.77 -22.26
N VAL A 576 -5.90 16.16 -22.34
CA VAL A 576 -5.21 15.90 -23.61
C VAL A 576 -6.06 15.06 -24.55
N GLU A 577 -6.61 13.95 -24.06
CA GLU A 577 -7.46 13.07 -24.87
C GLU A 577 -8.73 13.75 -25.34
N TYR A 578 -9.36 14.56 -24.47
CA TYR A 578 -10.48 15.39 -24.85
C TYR A 578 -10.12 16.32 -26.02
N VAL A 579 -9.02 17.08 -25.92
CA VAL A 579 -8.57 17.97 -27.01
C VAL A 579 -8.26 17.17 -28.27
N ARG A 580 -7.60 16.02 -28.15
CA ARG A 580 -7.24 15.19 -29.30
C ARG A 580 -8.46 14.57 -29.98
N GLN A 581 -9.46 14.13 -29.26
CA GLN A 581 -10.66 13.54 -29.88
C GLN A 581 -11.44 14.58 -30.70
N HIS A 582 -11.41 15.85 -30.29
CA HIS A 582 -12.22 16.92 -30.87
C HIS A 582 -11.46 17.83 -31.87
N SER A 583 -10.13 17.78 -31.90
CA SER A 583 -9.27 18.62 -32.77
C SER A 583 -9.01 18.08 -34.18
N ILE A 584 -9.45 16.86 -34.50
CA ILE A 584 -9.23 16.29 -35.84
C ILE A 584 -10.07 17.04 -36.86
N ASN A 585 -9.41 17.65 -37.85
CA ASN A 585 -10.10 18.17 -39.01
C ASN A 585 -10.57 17.00 -39.88
N GLN A 586 -11.88 16.78 -39.98
CA GLN A 586 -12.45 15.64 -40.72
C GLN A 586 -12.16 15.68 -42.23
N THR A 587 -11.82 16.84 -42.78
CA THR A 587 -11.53 17.01 -44.21
C THR A 587 -10.06 16.76 -44.53
N THR A 588 -9.14 17.26 -43.70
CA THR A 588 -7.69 17.16 -43.95
C THR A 588 -7.00 16.03 -43.18
N GLY A 589 -7.65 15.51 -42.14
CA GLY A 589 -7.08 14.57 -41.18
C GLY A 589 -6.03 15.19 -40.24
N ASN A 590 -5.71 16.48 -40.41
CA ASN A 590 -4.72 17.18 -39.62
C ASN A 590 -5.27 17.63 -38.27
N ARG A 591 -4.36 17.86 -37.32
CA ARG A 591 -4.63 18.41 -35.99
C ARG A 591 -3.89 19.73 -35.85
N GLN A 592 -4.43 20.63 -35.02
CA GLN A 592 -3.74 21.84 -34.61
C GLN A 592 -2.70 21.55 -33.52
N GLY A 593 -1.80 22.50 -33.30
CA GLY A 593 -0.74 22.37 -32.30
C GLY A 593 -1.30 22.22 -30.89
N LEU A 594 -0.69 21.31 -30.11
CA LEU A 594 -1.03 21.03 -28.72
C LEU A 594 0.16 21.31 -27.81
N ALA A 595 -0.06 22.12 -26.77
CA ALA A 595 0.94 22.42 -25.76
C ALA A 595 0.43 22.09 -24.34
N LEU A 596 1.32 21.56 -23.49
CA LEU A 596 1.09 21.44 -22.06
C LEU A 596 1.75 22.63 -21.35
N VAL A 597 1.02 23.30 -20.46
CA VAL A 597 1.53 24.39 -19.62
C VAL A 597 1.40 23.99 -18.17
N GLY A 598 2.52 23.73 -17.51
CA GLY A 598 2.56 23.44 -16.07
C GLY A 598 3.04 24.65 -15.28
N GLN A 599 2.39 24.94 -14.15
CA GLN A 599 2.83 25.97 -13.20
C GLN A 599 3.13 25.37 -11.83
N SER A 600 4.31 25.66 -11.25
CA SER A 600 4.72 25.17 -9.94
C SER A 600 4.54 23.64 -9.84
N LEU A 601 3.74 23.10 -8.92
CA LEU A 601 3.42 21.66 -8.84
C LEU A 601 2.92 21.08 -10.18
N GLY A 602 2.19 21.86 -10.98
CA GLY A 602 1.72 21.49 -12.30
C GLY A 602 2.83 21.21 -13.31
N THR A 603 4.07 21.68 -13.08
CA THR A 603 5.23 21.36 -13.95
C THR A 603 5.58 19.88 -13.88
N GLY A 604 5.61 19.28 -12.69
CA GLY A 604 5.82 17.84 -12.54
C GLY A 604 4.71 17.02 -13.21
N ILE A 605 3.46 17.47 -13.09
CA ILE A 605 2.29 16.83 -13.73
C ILE A 605 2.40 16.92 -15.25
N ALA A 606 2.76 18.09 -15.78
CA ALA A 606 2.93 18.35 -17.21
C ALA A 606 4.03 17.46 -17.81
N VAL A 607 5.19 17.37 -17.16
CA VAL A 607 6.32 16.55 -17.63
C VAL A 607 5.96 15.06 -17.61
N GLN A 608 5.29 14.56 -16.57
CA GLN A 608 4.86 13.16 -16.51
C GLN A 608 3.77 12.84 -17.55
N CYS A 609 2.84 13.76 -17.79
CA CYS A 609 1.85 13.63 -18.86
C CYS A 609 2.51 13.61 -20.24
N ALA A 610 3.48 14.50 -20.49
CA ALA A 610 4.27 14.51 -21.72
C ALA A 610 5.06 13.21 -21.91
N LEU A 611 5.66 12.67 -20.83
CA LEU A 611 6.37 11.40 -20.88
C LEU A 611 5.42 10.24 -21.23
N ARG A 612 4.21 10.22 -20.67
CA ARG A 612 3.18 9.23 -21.02
C ARG A 612 2.82 9.31 -22.50
N MET A 613 2.50 10.51 -23.01
CA MET A 613 2.24 10.73 -24.44
C MET A 613 3.39 10.23 -25.30
N TYR A 614 4.61 10.60 -24.95
CA TYR A 614 5.83 10.21 -25.65
C TYR A 614 6.02 8.69 -25.69
N ARG A 615 5.84 7.99 -24.56
CA ARG A 615 5.90 6.51 -24.48
C ARG A 615 4.79 5.82 -25.28
N GLN A 616 3.65 6.48 -25.47
CA GLN A 616 2.52 5.99 -26.26
C GLN A 616 2.65 6.30 -27.76
N GLY A 617 3.72 6.96 -28.20
CA GLY A 617 3.87 7.32 -29.62
C GLY A 617 3.10 8.58 -30.01
N GLU A 618 2.63 9.37 -29.04
CA GLU A 618 1.80 10.54 -29.28
C GLU A 618 2.63 11.82 -29.39
N PHE A 619 2.25 12.68 -30.32
CA PHE A 619 2.96 13.93 -30.58
C PHE A 619 2.49 15.06 -29.66
N LEU A 620 3.43 15.86 -29.18
CA LEU A 620 3.23 17.09 -28.42
C LEU A 620 4.08 18.19 -29.06
N ASP A 621 3.51 19.36 -29.32
CA ASP A 621 4.22 20.46 -29.96
C ASP A 621 5.12 21.20 -28.98
N ALA A 622 4.60 21.47 -27.77
CA ALA A 622 5.33 22.20 -26.74
C ALA A 622 5.02 21.73 -25.31
N LEU A 623 6.03 21.81 -24.45
CA LEU A 623 5.97 21.62 -23.01
C LEU A 623 6.49 22.90 -22.34
N VAL A 624 5.60 23.68 -21.76
CA VAL A 624 5.89 24.96 -21.11
C VAL A 624 5.84 24.76 -19.59
N LEU A 625 6.95 25.06 -18.92
CA LEU A 625 7.13 24.85 -17.49
C LEU A 625 7.40 26.19 -16.81
N LEU A 626 6.46 26.63 -15.98
CA LEU A 626 6.53 27.88 -15.21
C LEU A 626 6.91 27.56 -13.76
N ALA A 627 8.04 28.08 -13.28
CA ALA A 627 8.68 27.73 -12.01
C ALA A 627 8.87 26.20 -11.82
N PRO A 628 9.63 25.52 -12.70
CA PRO A 628 9.85 24.09 -12.61
C PRO A 628 10.75 23.67 -11.45
N PHE A 629 10.60 22.42 -11.03
CA PHE A 629 11.47 21.77 -10.06
C PHE A 629 12.04 20.46 -10.61
N ARG A 630 13.24 20.06 -10.15
CA ARG A 630 13.95 18.86 -10.62
C ARG A 630 13.23 17.57 -10.20
N ALA A 631 12.96 17.47 -8.91
CA ALA A 631 12.22 16.37 -8.29
C ALA A 631 11.53 16.90 -7.04
N LEU A 632 10.42 16.29 -6.63
CA LEU A 632 9.67 16.79 -5.50
C LEU A 632 10.44 16.62 -4.18
N ARG A 633 11.23 15.55 -4.05
CA ARG A 633 11.95 15.21 -2.82
C ARG A 633 12.97 16.29 -2.38
N PRO A 634 13.88 16.80 -3.23
CA PRO A 634 14.72 17.95 -2.89
C PRO A 634 13.92 19.24 -2.62
N MET A 635 12.83 19.44 -3.37
CA MET A 635 12.00 20.64 -3.24
C MET A 635 11.28 20.69 -1.88
N VAL A 636 10.85 19.56 -1.31
CA VAL A 636 10.18 19.52 0.00
C VAL A 636 11.07 20.13 1.09
N SER A 637 12.38 19.89 1.10
CA SER A 637 13.30 20.53 2.07
C SER A 637 13.47 22.04 1.85
N GLU A 638 13.32 22.52 0.62
CA GLU A 638 13.59 23.91 0.22
C GLU A 638 12.33 24.79 0.17
N PHE A 639 11.15 24.17 0.18
CA PHE A 639 9.86 24.84 0.02
C PHE A 639 9.53 25.78 1.19
N ARG A 640 9.17 27.02 0.86
CA ARG A 640 8.78 28.05 1.84
C ARG A 640 7.29 28.34 1.76
N MET A 641 6.59 28.23 2.89
CA MET A 641 5.19 28.67 2.97
C MET A 641 5.17 30.20 3.06
N ALA A 642 4.53 30.85 2.06
CA ALA A 642 4.32 32.30 2.02
C ALA A 642 5.60 33.15 2.20
N GLY A 643 6.76 32.66 1.76
CA GLY A 643 8.05 33.37 1.80
C GLY A 643 8.67 33.57 3.19
N LEU A 644 8.00 33.15 4.27
CA LEU A 644 8.38 33.53 5.65
C LEU A 644 9.21 32.47 6.40
N ALA A 645 9.06 31.18 6.09
CA ALA A 645 9.89 30.11 6.68
C ALA A 645 9.94 28.84 5.81
N PRO A 646 11.10 28.15 5.67
CA PRO A 646 11.17 26.82 5.09
C PRO A 646 10.42 25.83 6.00
N ILE A 647 9.37 25.20 5.50
CA ILE A 647 8.50 24.29 6.29
C ILE A 647 9.32 23.13 6.90
N PHE A 648 10.39 22.77 6.22
CA PHE A 648 11.22 21.61 6.49
C PHE A 648 12.69 21.96 6.76
N GLY A 649 13.04 23.24 6.93
CA GLY A 649 14.45 23.69 7.05
C GLY A 649 15.19 23.19 8.29
N TRP A 650 14.48 22.61 9.26
CA TRP A 650 15.08 21.94 10.43
C TRP A 650 15.62 20.53 10.11
N LEU A 651 15.21 19.90 8.99
CA LEU A 651 15.69 18.57 8.56
C LEU A 651 17.19 18.54 8.27
N ASP A 652 17.82 19.67 7.97
CA ASP A 652 19.26 19.77 7.77
C ASP A 652 20.07 19.59 9.06
N TYR A 653 19.42 19.62 10.23
CA TYR A 653 20.03 19.35 11.54
C TYR A 653 19.87 17.88 11.98
N PHE A 654 19.23 17.03 11.17
CA PHE A 654 18.88 15.66 11.54
C PHE A 654 19.84 14.62 10.90
N PRO A 655 20.50 13.75 11.69
CA PRO A 655 21.13 12.55 11.15
C PRO A 655 19.99 11.62 10.69
N TYR A 656 20.05 11.11 9.44
CA TYR A 656 19.04 10.24 8.78
C TYR A 656 17.87 10.92 8.04
N LYS A 657 17.97 12.20 7.66
CA LYS A 657 16.95 12.90 6.84
C LYS A 657 16.47 12.12 5.60
N GLU A 658 17.36 11.34 4.98
CA GLU A 658 17.04 10.52 3.81
C GLU A 658 15.97 9.46 4.06
N LYS A 659 15.94 8.83 5.24
CA LYS A 659 14.92 7.82 5.60
C LYS A 659 13.54 8.43 5.86
N LEU A 660 13.49 9.70 6.28
CA LEU A 660 12.25 10.43 6.54
C LEU A 660 11.66 10.98 5.24
N LEU A 661 12.51 11.39 4.30
CA LEU A 661 12.13 11.73 2.93
C LEU A 661 11.64 10.52 2.13
N ASP A 662 12.10 9.29 2.45
CA ASP A 662 11.59 8.05 1.86
C ASP A 662 10.10 7.76 2.19
N LEU A 663 9.53 8.43 3.20
CA LEU A 663 8.11 8.35 3.58
C LEU A 663 7.23 9.33 2.78
N VAL A 664 7.82 10.28 2.05
CA VAL A 664 7.11 11.15 1.11
C VAL A 664 6.92 10.36 -0.19
N HIS A 665 5.75 9.73 -0.34
CA HIS A 665 5.45 8.83 -1.47
C HIS A 665 5.34 9.51 -2.84
N PHE A 666 5.38 10.85 -2.92
CA PHE A 666 5.32 11.61 -4.17
C PHE A 666 6.72 11.87 -4.71
N LYS A 667 7.03 11.37 -5.91
CA LYS A 667 8.36 11.49 -6.51
C LYS A 667 8.46 12.64 -7.50
N PHE A 668 7.50 12.77 -8.42
CA PHE A 668 7.52 13.70 -9.56
C PHE A 668 8.95 13.99 -10.04
N ASP A 669 9.61 12.98 -10.61
CA ASP A 669 10.98 13.10 -11.08
C ASP A 669 11.00 13.77 -12.47
N SER A 670 10.88 15.09 -12.47
CA SER A 670 10.82 15.91 -13.68
C SER A 670 12.10 15.79 -14.49
N GLU A 671 13.26 15.69 -13.85
CA GLU A 671 14.55 15.53 -14.52
C GLU A 671 14.60 14.21 -15.29
N VAL A 672 14.38 13.07 -14.64
CA VAL A 672 14.44 11.77 -15.32
C VAL A 672 13.43 11.70 -16.47
N ALA A 673 12.22 12.20 -16.26
CA ALA A 673 11.19 12.20 -17.29
C ALA A 673 11.55 13.12 -18.48
N LEU A 674 12.07 14.32 -18.21
CA LEU A 674 12.51 15.25 -19.26
C LEU A 674 13.67 14.68 -20.06
N LEU A 675 14.64 14.06 -19.39
CA LEU A 675 15.78 13.42 -20.03
C LEU A 675 15.35 12.25 -20.93
N GLU A 676 14.38 11.44 -20.52
CA GLU A 676 13.85 10.35 -21.35
C GLU A 676 13.13 10.86 -22.60
N ILE A 677 12.36 11.96 -22.47
CA ILE A 677 11.72 12.63 -23.62
C ILE A 677 12.79 13.13 -24.60
N LEU A 678 13.90 13.68 -24.10
CA LEU A 678 14.99 14.21 -24.91
C LEU A 678 15.84 13.12 -25.57
N ASP A 679 16.14 12.01 -24.87
CA ASP A 679 17.08 10.96 -25.30
C ASP A 679 16.65 10.20 -26.56
N GLY A 680 15.34 10.14 -26.85
CA GLY A 680 14.90 9.56 -28.13
C GLY A 680 14.92 8.02 -28.22
N ASN A 681 15.35 7.31 -27.17
CA ASN A 681 15.68 5.86 -27.22
C ASN A 681 14.52 4.89 -26.92
N VAL A 682 13.26 5.34 -26.97
CA VAL A 682 12.11 4.47 -26.73
C VAL A 682 11.70 3.77 -28.02
N ARG A 683 11.67 2.42 -28.02
CA ARG A 683 11.34 1.52 -29.17
C ARG A 683 10.04 1.84 -29.94
N LYS A 684 9.17 2.71 -29.43
CA LYS A 684 7.83 3.04 -29.98
C LYS A 684 7.42 4.54 -29.91
N GLY A 685 8.31 5.45 -29.48
CA GLY A 685 7.97 6.88 -29.34
C GLY A 685 8.08 7.68 -30.64
N PRO A 686 7.49 8.90 -30.73
CA PRO A 686 7.74 9.79 -31.85
C PRO A 686 9.24 10.10 -31.92
N THR A 687 9.84 10.11 -33.12
CA THR A 687 11.26 10.44 -33.29
C THR A 687 11.60 11.91 -32.97
N THR A 688 10.59 12.69 -32.55
CA THR A 688 10.66 14.13 -32.38
C THR A 688 10.15 14.55 -31.00
N PRO A 689 11.03 15.06 -30.11
CA PRO A 689 10.60 15.61 -28.83
C PRO A 689 9.92 16.98 -29.02
N PRO A 690 9.09 17.41 -28.04
CA PRO A 690 8.43 18.71 -28.05
C PRO A 690 9.43 19.87 -27.90
N THR A 691 9.00 21.07 -28.25
CA THR A 691 9.66 22.30 -27.79
C THR A 691 9.53 22.41 -26.28
N ILE A 692 10.62 22.55 -25.54
CA ILE A 692 10.56 22.71 -24.08
C ILE A 692 10.86 24.15 -23.74
N VAL A 693 9.98 24.80 -22.97
CA VAL A 693 10.15 26.17 -22.49
C VAL A 693 10.17 26.15 -20.97
N LEU A 694 11.19 26.74 -20.35
CA LEU A 694 11.31 26.92 -18.91
C LEU A 694 11.29 28.42 -18.61
N VAL A 695 10.40 28.85 -17.73
CA VAL A 695 10.28 30.26 -17.30
C VAL A 695 10.28 30.32 -15.78
N HIS A 696 11.14 31.16 -15.19
CA HIS A 696 11.26 31.29 -13.74
C HIS A 696 11.55 32.74 -13.35
N ALA A 697 10.84 33.27 -12.35
CA ALA A 697 11.14 34.59 -11.78
C ALA A 697 12.40 34.57 -10.91
N GLN A 698 13.19 35.64 -10.91
CA GLN A 698 14.44 35.71 -10.10
C GLN A 698 14.15 35.83 -8.60
N ASP A 699 13.01 36.41 -8.25
CA ASP A 699 12.53 36.67 -6.89
C ASP A 699 11.45 35.67 -6.44
N ASP A 700 11.42 34.45 -7.01
CA ASP A 700 10.51 33.39 -6.57
C ASP A 700 10.86 32.93 -5.15
N ASP A 701 10.09 33.42 -4.18
CA ASP A 701 10.21 33.09 -2.76
C ASP A 701 9.68 31.69 -2.39
N VAL A 702 9.11 30.93 -3.35
CA VAL A 702 8.47 29.63 -3.13
C VAL A 702 9.30 28.49 -3.69
N ILE A 703 9.71 28.57 -4.96
CA ILE A 703 10.58 27.58 -5.62
C ILE A 703 11.90 28.27 -6.01
N PRO A 704 13.05 27.84 -5.46
CA PRO A 704 14.34 28.44 -5.80
C PRO A 704 14.64 28.35 -7.29
N VAL A 705 15.05 29.46 -7.91
CA VAL A 705 15.41 29.54 -9.36
C VAL A 705 16.50 28.53 -9.76
N GLN A 706 17.35 28.13 -8.82
CA GLN A 706 18.41 27.13 -9.02
C GLN A 706 17.84 25.79 -9.51
N GLN A 707 16.60 25.45 -9.14
CA GLN A 707 15.94 24.23 -9.59
C GLN A 707 15.71 24.23 -11.11
N SER A 708 15.31 25.37 -11.68
CA SER A 708 15.15 25.55 -13.12
C SER A 708 16.50 25.55 -13.84
N ASP A 709 17.51 26.21 -13.26
CA ASP A 709 18.88 26.23 -13.82
C ASP A 709 19.51 24.84 -13.87
N GLU A 710 19.30 24.02 -12.83
CA GLU A 710 19.76 22.63 -12.81
C GLU A 710 19.05 21.76 -13.83
N LEU A 711 17.71 21.87 -13.92
CA LEU A 711 16.93 21.12 -14.90
C LEU A 711 17.37 21.45 -16.33
N LEU A 712 17.63 22.74 -16.62
CA LEU A 712 18.18 23.18 -17.91
C LEU A 712 19.59 22.58 -18.16
N ARG A 713 20.49 22.66 -17.18
CA ARG A 713 21.85 22.09 -17.31
C ARG A 713 21.81 20.59 -17.57
N SER A 714 20.94 19.85 -16.90
CA SER A 714 20.77 18.42 -17.14
C SER A 714 20.29 18.13 -18.55
N ALA A 715 19.32 18.90 -19.04
CA ALA A 715 18.85 18.81 -20.43
C ALA A 715 19.94 19.16 -21.46
N GLU A 716 20.73 20.21 -21.22
CA GLU A 716 21.87 20.60 -22.06
C GLU A 716 22.95 19.52 -22.14
N ASN A 717 23.30 18.94 -20.99
CA ASN A 717 24.29 17.85 -20.91
C ASN A 717 23.82 16.62 -21.68
N ALA A 718 22.53 16.27 -21.58
CA ALA A 718 21.95 15.17 -22.35
C ALA A 718 21.98 15.46 -23.86
N LEU A 719 21.64 16.67 -24.28
CA LEU A 719 21.74 17.08 -25.69
C LEU A 719 23.17 17.02 -26.23
N GLY A 720 24.17 17.40 -25.41
CA GLY A 720 25.58 17.36 -25.78
C GLY A 720 26.18 15.95 -25.87
N THR A 721 25.67 15.00 -25.10
CA THR A 721 26.13 13.59 -25.08
C THR A 721 25.45 12.73 -26.15
N MET A 722 24.28 13.13 -26.66
CA MET A 722 23.60 12.47 -27.76
C MET A 722 24.31 12.71 -29.11
N LYS A 723 24.35 11.68 -29.98
CA LYS A 723 24.78 11.77 -31.41
C LYS A 723 23.94 12.74 -32.27
N LYS A 724 22.96 13.45 -31.69
CA LYS A 724 22.02 14.40 -32.33
C LYS A 724 22.20 15.85 -31.87
N ALA A 725 23.28 16.20 -31.15
CA ALA A 725 23.56 17.57 -30.69
C ALA A 725 23.42 18.66 -31.79
N SER A 726 23.65 18.31 -33.06
CA SER A 726 23.50 19.20 -34.21
C SER A 726 22.05 19.57 -34.57
N SER A 727 21.04 18.95 -33.94
CA SER A 727 19.61 19.09 -34.30
C SER A 727 18.83 20.07 -33.42
N PHE A 728 19.42 20.57 -32.33
CA PHE A 728 18.77 21.46 -31.35
C PHE A 728 19.57 22.75 -31.11
N HIS A 729 18.88 23.79 -30.66
CA HIS A 729 19.45 25.03 -30.10
C HIS A 729 18.77 25.31 -28.76
N VAL A 730 19.56 25.78 -27.79
CA VAL A 730 19.03 26.38 -26.57
C VAL A 730 18.99 27.89 -26.77
N TRP A 731 17.80 28.44 -26.68
CA TRP A 731 17.58 29.87 -26.62
C TRP A 731 17.44 30.27 -25.15
N ALA A 732 18.04 31.39 -24.79
CA ALA A 732 17.93 31.96 -23.45
C ALA A 732 17.70 33.46 -23.58
N SER A 733 16.81 33.99 -22.74
CA SER A 733 16.66 35.41 -22.52
C SER A 733 16.59 35.67 -21.03
N THR A 734 17.35 36.65 -20.57
CA THR A 734 17.23 37.20 -19.24
C THR A 734 16.47 38.51 -19.34
N LEU A 735 15.42 38.66 -18.52
CA LEU A 735 14.81 39.96 -18.28
C LEU A 735 15.48 40.49 -17.01
N PRO A 736 16.31 41.57 -17.10
CA PRO A 736 16.95 42.14 -15.93
C PRO A 736 15.92 42.42 -14.83
N ASP A 737 16.21 41.99 -13.61
CA ASP A 737 15.39 42.20 -12.41
C ASP A 737 14.00 41.54 -12.40
N ILE A 738 13.70 40.64 -13.36
CA ILE A 738 12.39 39.96 -13.44
C ILE A 738 12.55 38.43 -13.42
N GLY A 739 13.36 37.86 -14.32
CA GLY A 739 13.33 36.40 -14.52
C GLY A 739 14.21 35.87 -15.65
N THR A 740 14.21 34.54 -15.77
CA THR A 740 14.85 33.80 -16.86
C THR A 740 13.80 33.09 -17.71
N ALA A 741 14.02 33.08 -19.03
CA ALA A 741 13.25 32.29 -19.97
C ALA A 741 14.21 31.51 -20.86
N HIS A 742 14.10 30.19 -20.84
CA HIS A 742 14.90 29.27 -21.63
C HIS A 742 14.00 28.43 -22.52
N ALA A 743 14.45 28.17 -23.74
CA ALA A 743 13.74 27.29 -24.67
C ALA A 743 14.71 26.33 -25.35
N ILE A 744 14.40 25.04 -25.28
CA ILE A 744 15.09 23.98 -26.04
C ILE A 744 14.28 23.75 -27.30
N LEU A 745 14.85 24.16 -28.42
CA LEU A 745 14.19 24.22 -29.73
C LEU A 745 14.95 23.38 -30.74
N ARG A 746 14.26 22.87 -31.76
CA ARG A 746 14.95 22.32 -32.94
C ARG A 746 15.61 23.43 -33.74
N ARG A 747 16.73 23.13 -34.42
CA ARG A 747 17.36 24.08 -35.34
C ARG A 747 16.44 24.57 -36.46
N SER A 748 15.48 23.74 -36.87
CA SER A 748 14.49 24.08 -37.88
C SER A 748 13.35 24.97 -37.36
N ALA A 749 13.23 25.17 -36.05
CA ALA A 749 12.25 26.06 -35.46
C ALA A 749 12.70 27.52 -35.61
N ARG A 750 11.76 28.42 -35.88
CA ARG A 750 12.03 29.86 -35.91
C ARG A 750 12.37 30.32 -34.49
N LEU A 751 13.50 31.00 -34.32
CA LEU A 751 13.87 31.57 -33.02
C LEU A 751 12.88 32.68 -32.63
N PRO A 752 12.57 32.84 -31.34
CA PRO A 752 11.75 33.96 -30.86
C PRO A 752 12.44 35.30 -31.24
N GLU A 753 11.76 36.15 -32.01
CA GLU A 753 12.24 37.49 -32.38
C GLU A 753 12.06 38.46 -31.21
N HIS A 754 12.94 38.36 -30.20
CA HIS A 754 12.88 39.16 -28.96
C HIS A 754 11.58 38.95 -28.15
N LEU A 755 11.69 38.84 -26.82
CA LEU A 755 10.50 39.01 -25.98
C LEU A 755 10.01 40.45 -26.20
N PRO A 756 8.73 40.70 -26.53
CA PRO A 756 8.21 42.06 -26.43
C PRO A 756 8.55 42.54 -25.03
N ARG A 757 9.11 43.75 -24.93
CA ARG A 757 9.31 44.40 -23.63
C ARG A 757 7.92 44.49 -22.99
N CYS A 758 7.66 43.64 -21.99
CA CYS A 758 6.44 43.69 -21.20
C CYS A 758 6.27 45.08 -20.57
#